data_AF-A0A182NLK5-F1
#
_entry.id   AF-A0A182NLK5-F1
#
_cell.length_a   1.000
_cell.length_b   1.000
_cell.length_c   1.000
_cell.angle_alpha   90.00
_cell.angle_beta   90.00
_cell.angle_gamma   90.00
#
_symmetry.space_group_name_H-M   'P 1'
#
loop_
_entity.id
_entity.type
_entity.pdbx_description
1 polymer ?
#
loop_
_entity_poly.entity_id
_entity_poly.type
_entity_poly.pdbx_seq_one_letter_code
_entity_poly.pdbx_strand_id
1 'polypeptide(L)'
;MGGVQSANDGRESQTTERASTSTHEDQTSPVPEAVGALNTDDELNATTAAEEEEHGKLDEPDEEDAAAEDSDDSMSAKCRARKMTTELANFRRDLQQKRQVHQSKLVAVKDELEYLRRALAEEKSRNRALIRYVQKQETKQATTGAREADTEQQCPTVEAGDEATVRQEALEIVARCEPLPDEAPRVNAEAAGDERRDRSSSSGGGQSAADERLALKRELAESQHALQCATGELLEVRHELAQLRTQRRAEQDDALADSARKCDEARALKAELAETQFRLQIAQAETLSLQTDVDQLRNQVKTLKDVIKAGKEIIAIREDQVEQLKGKLRQIEDTLQERELQIMSDDLRREYDRQLTNIRNLRDLYEERERVSRMERDNLVRQLDLKKNELATEQEKNKNLEALVESLQTDLTRLRTELEQTDEKLSQTQSDSKQLQLEMGVVNQFISKFLLGMSRGKPTASDINIDKLAAVLEENRDLLIDMTKDEAETVDTGAFLPRALYDLIAEVDEANNERTVQADDEQHEEEEHDASGEDEFTDVQKASPEQIADKLPKVWRVLIELVNHQERAQPVPFVEGGESEECLMSVQTRNGPKTVVSVSKTYIKLKDLILEKKSLKKETNRLRTLNSHLERRLDSQEKRLSAVSLELTKTWHLVGKMQRQHRQLHTQEQILRYHLQQKRRLLSELKEELEYCRLKWSAAREKNIESEDQWKSLKADFAARRKQDSLNNSGESGYSDEQPSDEEE
;
A
#
# COMPACT_ATOMS: atom_id res chain seq x y z
N MET A 1 -19.97 58.91 18.79
CA MET A 1 -19.58 58.49 17.43
C MET A 1 -20.03 57.05 17.29
N GLY A 2 -21.12 56.71 16.60
CA GLY A 2 -21.53 57.13 15.25
C GLY A 2 -20.79 56.22 14.25
N GLY A 3 -21.43 55.36 13.46
CA GLY A 3 -22.72 55.49 12.76
C GLY A 3 -22.43 55.64 11.25
N VAL A 4 -23.25 55.20 10.29
CA VAL A 4 -24.63 54.69 10.28
C VAL A 4 -24.75 53.61 9.18
N GLN A 5 -25.88 52.90 9.08
CA GLN A 5 -26.19 51.99 7.97
C GLN A 5 -26.19 52.72 6.60
N SER A 6 -26.16 51.94 5.52
CA SER A 6 -26.99 52.24 4.34
C SER A 6 -27.48 50.96 3.69
N ALA A 7 -28.64 51.00 3.06
CA ALA A 7 -29.28 49.88 2.39
C ALA A 7 -29.77 50.29 0.99
N ASN A 8 -29.84 49.29 0.09
CA ASN A 8 -30.74 49.18 -1.07
C ASN A 8 -30.69 47.68 -1.42
N ASP A 9 -31.75 46.87 -1.32
CA ASP A 9 -33.13 47.03 -1.80
C ASP A 9 -33.24 46.97 -3.34
N GLY A 10 -34.07 46.05 -3.86
CA GLY A 10 -33.93 45.59 -5.25
C GLY A 10 -34.69 44.33 -5.70
N ARG A 11 -35.94 44.13 -5.27
CA ARG A 11 -36.97 43.25 -5.88
C ARG A 11 -36.69 41.74 -6.12
N GLU A 12 -37.38 40.93 -5.33
CA GLU A 12 -38.42 39.98 -5.75
C GLU A 12 -38.43 39.43 -7.20
N SER A 13 -38.40 38.10 -7.31
CA SER A 13 -39.32 37.35 -8.20
C SER A 13 -39.56 35.96 -7.60
N GLN A 14 -40.83 35.55 -7.50
CA GLN A 14 -41.22 34.25 -6.96
C GLN A 14 -41.33 33.20 -8.06
N THR A 15 -40.66 32.06 -7.89
CA THR A 15 -41.15 30.78 -8.40
C THR A 15 -40.95 29.69 -7.35
N THR A 16 -41.95 28.83 -7.22
CA THR A 16 -41.93 27.66 -6.34
C THR A 16 -41.32 26.47 -7.05
N GLU A 17 -40.52 25.66 -6.35
CA GLU A 17 -40.74 24.20 -6.39
C GLU A 17 -40.13 23.47 -5.19
N ARG A 18 -40.47 22.18 -5.05
CA ARG A 18 -40.37 21.39 -3.82
C ARG A 18 -39.86 19.98 -4.12
N ALA A 19 -38.61 19.70 -3.79
CA ALA A 19 -38.02 18.36 -3.82
C ALA A 19 -37.15 18.13 -2.58
N SER A 20 -36.88 16.86 -2.24
CA SER A 20 -36.33 16.46 -0.94
C SER A 20 -35.05 15.61 -1.06
N THR A 21 -34.20 15.72 -0.04
CA THR A 21 -33.34 14.63 0.51
C THR A 21 -32.56 13.72 -0.44
N SER A 22 -31.23 13.85 -0.42
CA SER A 22 -30.30 12.70 -0.35
C SER A 22 -29.01 13.17 0.36
N THR A 23 -28.68 12.70 1.56
CA THR A 23 -27.81 11.53 1.85
C THR A 23 -26.56 11.43 0.97
N HIS A 24 -25.42 11.81 1.56
CA HIS A 24 -24.07 11.50 1.06
C HIS A 24 -23.67 10.10 1.57
N GLU A 25 -23.25 9.21 0.66
CA GLU A 25 -22.47 8.02 1.00
C GLU A 25 -21.04 8.20 0.46
N ASP A 26 -20.05 8.21 1.36
CA ASP A 26 -18.63 8.09 0.99
C ASP A 26 -18.18 6.63 1.12
N GLN A 27 -18.02 5.94 -0.01
CA GLN A 27 -17.46 4.58 -0.03
C GLN A 27 -15.94 4.61 -0.22
N THR A 28 -15.20 4.44 0.87
CA THR A 28 -13.74 4.38 0.87
C THR A 28 -13.22 3.09 0.22
N SER A 29 -12.52 3.21 -0.92
CA SER A 29 -11.66 2.12 -1.44
C SER A 29 -10.37 2.02 -0.61
N PRO A 30 -9.80 0.80 -0.42
CA PRO A 30 -8.59 0.61 0.37
C PRO A 30 -7.33 1.15 -0.32
N VAL A 31 -6.35 1.55 0.49
CA VAL A 31 -5.02 2.01 0.06
C VAL A 31 -4.00 0.87 0.25
N PRO A 32 -3.13 0.57 -0.72
CA PRO A 32 -2.00 -0.33 -0.53
C PRO A 32 -0.82 0.40 0.13
N GLU A 33 -0.23 -0.20 1.16
CA GLU A 33 1.00 0.29 1.78
C GLU A 33 2.21 0.09 0.86
N ALA A 34 3.19 1.00 0.96
CA ALA A 34 4.48 0.88 0.31
C ALA A 34 5.59 0.77 1.37
N VAL A 35 6.41 -0.27 1.28
CA VAL A 35 7.64 -0.40 2.06
C VAL A 35 8.81 -0.40 1.08
N GLY A 36 9.65 0.63 1.16
CA GLY A 36 10.88 0.72 0.38
C GLY A 36 12.00 -0.09 1.02
N ALA A 37 12.79 -0.77 0.20
CA ALA A 37 14.08 -1.32 0.59
C ALA A 37 15.12 -0.85 -0.44
N LEU A 38 15.99 0.07 -0.02
CA LEU A 38 17.25 0.33 -0.71
C LEU A 38 18.16 -0.89 -0.47
N ASN A 39 18.80 -1.38 -1.53
CA ASN A 39 20.01 -2.18 -1.43
C ASN A 39 21.03 -1.58 -2.39
N THR A 40 22.30 -1.61 -1.97
CA THR A 40 23.43 -1.00 -2.68
C THR A 40 23.96 -1.89 -3.80
N ASP A 41 24.88 -1.29 -4.55
CA ASP A 41 25.67 -1.87 -5.62
C ASP A 41 26.42 -3.14 -5.19
N ASP A 42 26.61 -4.07 -6.13
CA ASP A 42 27.89 -4.76 -6.30
C ASP A 42 28.09 -5.14 -7.79
N GLU A 43 29.33 -5.37 -8.22
CA GLU A 43 29.76 -5.31 -9.62
C GLU A 43 29.88 -6.70 -10.32
N LEU A 44 30.20 -6.67 -11.62
CA LEU A 44 30.78 -7.72 -12.49
C LEU A 44 29.88 -8.47 -13.50
N ASN A 45 30.00 -8.02 -14.76
CA ASN A 45 30.23 -8.81 -15.99
C ASN A 45 29.58 -10.21 -16.16
N ALA A 46 28.79 -10.38 -17.24
CA ALA A 46 29.35 -10.83 -18.54
C ALA A 46 28.30 -10.81 -19.70
N THR A 47 28.78 -10.50 -20.91
CA THR A 47 28.41 -11.03 -22.27
C THR A 47 26.99 -11.60 -22.53
N THR A 48 26.29 -11.32 -23.63
CA THR A 48 26.68 -11.19 -25.06
C THR A 48 25.70 -10.33 -25.89
N ALA A 49 26.09 -9.96 -27.13
CA ALA A 49 25.31 -9.63 -28.35
C ALA A 49 23.86 -9.05 -28.21
N ALA A 50 23.49 -7.88 -28.76
CA ALA A 50 23.69 -7.33 -30.12
C ALA A 50 22.89 -8.05 -31.22
N GLU A 51 22.40 -7.26 -32.20
CA GLU A 51 21.49 -7.62 -33.31
C GLU A 51 20.06 -8.03 -32.85
N GLU A 52 18.96 -7.54 -33.45
CA GLU A 52 18.76 -6.56 -34.52
C GLU A 52 17.35 -5.89 -34.39
N GLU A 53 17.18 -4.65 -34.88
CA GLU A 53 15.84 -4.07 -35.11
C GLU A 53 15.46 -4.25 -36.59
N GLU A 54 14.32 -4.90 -36.87
CA GLU A 54 13.67 -4.83 -38.19
C GLU A 54 12.25 -4.23 -38.05
N HIS A 55 11.85 -3.44 -39.04
CA HIS A 55 10.71 -2.52 -38.93
C HIS A 55 9.82 -2.58 -40.19
N GLY A 56 8.61 -3.12 -40.02
CA GLY A 56 7.63 -3.33 -41.08
C GLY A 56 6.95 -4.70 -40.95
N LYS A 57 5.77 -4.94 -41.53
CA LYS A 57 4.94 -4.05 -42.36
C LYS A 57 3.46 -4.48 -42.22
N LEU A 58 2.54 -3.56 -42.52
CA LEU A 58 1.11 -3.87 -42.72
C LEU A 58 0.92 -4.83 -43.89
N ASP A 59 -0.07 -5.71 -43.78
CA ASP A 59 -1.06 -6.05 -44.82
C ASP A 59 -2.29 -6.73 -44.14
N GLU A 60 -3.50 -6.23 -44.42
CA GLU A 60 -4.75 -7.03 -44.35
C GLU A 60 -4.96 -7.67 -45.73
N PRO A 61 -5.77 -8.74 -45.87
CA PRO A 61 -7.12 -8.46 -46.38
C PRO A 61 -8.26 -9.41 -45.95
N ASP A 62 -9.48 -8.91 -46.20
CA ASP A 62 -10.75 -9.60 -46.53
C ASP A 62 -11.57 -10.37 -45.46
N GLU A 63 -12.87 -10.43 -45.73
CA GLU A 63 -13.96 -10.89 -44.85
C GLU A 63 -14.55 -12.27 -45.27
N GLU A 64 -15.64 -12.65 -44.60
CA GLU A 64 -16.61 -13.69 -44.95
C GLU A 64 -16.12 -15.16 -45.02
N ASP A 65 -16.43 -15.91 -43.97
CA ASP A 65 -17.41 -16.99 -44.14
C ASP A 65 -18.19 -17.26 -42.81
N ALA A 66 -19.34 -17.92 -42.89
CA ALA A 66 -20.28 -18.06 -41.77
C ALA A 66 -20.82 -19.48 -41.54
N ALA A 67 -21.21 -19.74 -40.28
CA ALA A 67 -21.94 -20.92 -39.77
C ALA A 67 -21.20 -22.28 -39.75
N ALA A 68 -20.78 -22.67 -38.53
CA ALA A 68 -20.68 -24.07 -38.10
C ALA A 68 -21.10 -24.16 -36.61
N GLU A 69 -21.80 -25.23 -36.24
CA GLU A 69 -22.69 -25.27 -35.06
C GLU A 69 -22.02 -25.63 -33.72
N ASP A 70 -22.76 -25.36 -32.64
CA ASP A 70 -22.46 -25.57 -31.22
C ASP A 70 -21.74 -26.90 -30.85
N SER A 71 -20.51 -26.79 -30.31
CA SER A 71 -19.94 -27.86 -29.45
C SER A 71 -18.77 -27.45 -28.53
N ASP A 72 -18.00 -26.42 -28.86
CA ASP A 72 -16.62 -26.31 -28.35
C ASP A 72 -16.46 -25.65 -26.96
N ASP A 73 -17.48 -24.94 -26.45
CA ASP A 73 -17.34 -24.19 -25.19
C ASP A 73 -17.10 -25.10 -23.96
N SER A 74 -17.49 -26.39 -24.04
CA SER A 74 -17.17 -27.40 -23.03
C SER A 74 -15.66 -27.67 -22.91
N MET A 75 -14.95 -27.73 -24.03
CA MET A 75 -13.49 -27.94 -24.06
C MET A 75 -12.75 -26.66 -23.69
N SER A 76 -13.21 -25.51 -24.19
CA SER A 76 -12.70 -24.20 -23.79
C SER A 76 -12.87 -23.95 -22.27
N ALA A 77 -14.02 -24.30 -21.69
CA ALA A 77 -14.24 -24.23 -20.24
C ALA A 77 -13.32 -25.16 -19.45
N LYS A 78 -13.15 -26.42 -19.89
CA LYS A 78 -12.21 -27.38 -19.25
C LYS A 78 -10.76 -26.89 -19.31
N CYS A 79 -10.33 -26.28 -20.42
CA CYS A 79 -9.01 -25.68 -20.55
C CYS A 79 -8.82 -24.45 -19.66
N ARG A 80 -9.81 -23.55 -19.59
CA ARG A 80 -9.82 -22.40 -18.67
C ARG A 80 -9.76 -22.84 -17.20
N ALA A 81 -10.54 -23.86 -16.82
CA ALA A 81 -10.50 -24.46 -15.48
C ALA A 81 -9.14 -25.10 -15.16
N ARG A 82 -8.53 -25.85 -16.10
CA ARG A 82 -7.19 -26.44 -15.92
C ARG A 82 -6.13 -25.36 -15.70
N LYS A 83 -6.12 -24.29 -16.52
CA LYS A 83 -5.22 -23.14 -16.35
C LYS A 83 -5.34 -22.52 -14.96
N MET A 84 -6.56 -22.20 -14.52
CA MET A 84 -6.84 -21.74 -13.15
C MET A 84 -6.31 -22.69 -12.07
N THR A 85 -6.47 -24.02 -12.20
CA THR A 85 -5.92 -24.96 -11.21
C THR A 85 -4.39 -24.99 -11.19
N THR A 86 -3.73 -24.85 -12.34
CA THR A 86 -2.26 -24.75 -12.40
C THR A 86 -1.73 -23.43 -11.84
N GLU A 87 -2.43 -22.31 -12.09
CA GLU A 87 -2.10 -20.99 -11.54
C GLU A 87 -2.27 -20.97 -10.02
N LEU A 88 -3.36 -21.55 -9.49
CA LEU A 88 -3.55 -21.73 -8.04
C LEU A 88 -2.51 -22.65 -7.41
N ALA A 89 -2.06 -23.70 -8.11
CA ALA A 89 -0.99 -24.58 -7.64
C ALA A 89 0.37 -23.86 -7.62
N ASN A 90 0.64 -22.99 -8.60
CA ASN A 90 1.84 -22.15 -8.64
C ASN A 90 1.81 -21.10 -7.53
N PHE A 91 0.72 -20.33 -7.41
CA PHE A 91 0.54 -19.35 -6.33
C PHE A 91 0.71 -19.96 -4.92
N ARG A 92 0.24 -21.19 -4.70
CA ARG A 92 0.46 -21.93 -3.44
C ARG A 92 1.94 -22.25 -3.20
N ARG A 93 2.68 -22.66 -4.24
CA ARG A 93 4.14 -22.89 -4.17
C ARG A 93 4.90 -21.59 -3.91
N ASP A 94 4.57 -20.51 -4.61
CA ASP A 94 5.19 -19.19 -4.44
C ASP A 94 4.93 -18.63 -3.04
N LEU A 95 3.72 -18.82 -2.51
CA LEU A 95 3.36 -18.43 -1.13
C LEU A 95 4.14 -19.26 -0.09
N GLN A 96 4.36 -20.55 -0.35
CA GLN A 96 5.18 -21.43 0.50
C GLN A 96 6.66 -21.01 0.47
N GLN A 97 7.21 -20.73 -0.70
CA GLN A 97 8.58 -20.21 -0.85
C GLN A 97 8.75 -18.85 -0.15
N LYS A 98 7.81 -17.90 -0.34
CA LYS A 98 7.82 -16.60 0.34
C LYS A 98 7.76 -16.75 1.87
N ARG A 99 6.98 -17.71 2.39
CA ARG A 99 6.97 -18.05 3.82
C ARG A 99 8.31 -18.62 4.30
N GLN A 100 8.93 -19.52 3.54
CA GLN A 100 10.25 -20.07 3.87
C GLN A 100 11.35 -19.00 3.86
N VAL A 101 11.36 -18.11 2.86
CA VAL A 101 12.30 -16.97 2.78
C VAL A 101 12.07 -15.96 3.91
N HIS A 102 10.82 -15.71 4.30
CA HIS A 102 10.52 -14.87 5.45
C HIS A 102 10.99 -15.53 6.75
N GLN A 103 10.78 -16.84 6.90
CA GLN A 103 11.21 -17.61 8.07
C GLN A 103 12.75 -17.66 8.18
N SER A 104 13.48 -17.86 7.07
CA SER A 104 14.96 -17.84 7.10
C SER A 104 15.51 -16.44 7.41
N LYS A 105 14.89 -15.37 6.90
CA LYS A 105 15.24 -13.98 7.29
C LYS A 105 14.98 -13.70 8.77
N LEU A 106 13.87 -14.18 9.34
CA LEU A 106 13.63 -14.06 10.78
C LEU A 106 14.65 -14.84 11.62
N VAL A 107 15.12 -15.99 11.15
CA VAL A 107 16.20 -16.75 11.82
C VAL A 107 17.52 -15.99 11.75
N ALA A 108 17.90 -15.47 10.57
CA ALA A 108 19.13 -14.67 10.41
C ALA A 108 19.13 -13.44 11.34
N VAL A 109 18.06 -12.65 11.33
CA VAL A 109 17.92 -11.47 12.21
C VAL A 109 17.92 -11.86 13.70
N LYS A 110 17.33 -13.01 14.06
CA LYS A 110 17.40 -13.52 15.44
C LYS A 110 18.84 -13.88 15.83
N ASP A 111 19.59 -14.52 14.94
CA ASP A 111 20.96 -14.96 15.22
C ASP A 111 21.94 -13.78 15.22
N GLU A 112 21.72 -12.75 14.40
CA GLU A 112 22.36 -11.44 14.48
C GLU A 112 22.08 -10.75 15.81
N LEU A 113 20.82 -10.70 16.26
CA LEU A 113 20.44 -10.14 17.56
C LEU A 113 21.07 -10.91 18.73
N GLU A 114 21.22 -12.23 18.63
CA GLU A 114 21.96 -13.00 19.63
C GLU A 114 23.47 -12.73 19.58
N TYR A 115 24.08 -12.60 18.39
CA TYR A 115 25.47 -12.20 18.24
C TYR A 115 25.72 -10.82 18.86
N LEU A 116 24.89 -9.83 18.55
CA LEU A 116 24.97 -8.48 19.14
C LEU A 116 24.79 -8.50 20.67
N ARG A 117 23.90 -9.35 21.20
CA ARG A 117 23.76 -9.56 22.66
C ARG A 117 25.03 -10.15 23.28
N ARG A 118 25.69 -11.11 22.62
CA ARG A 118 26.96 -11.70 23.08
C ARG A 118 28.08 -10.64 23.04
N ALA A 119 28.26 -9.94 21.93
CA ALA A 119 29.24 -8.86 21.79
C ALA A 119 29.04 -7.74 22.83
N LEU A 120 27.80 -7.32 23.07
CA LEU A 120 27.47 -6.32 24.09
C LEU A 120 27.67 -6.84 25.53
N ALA A 121 27.53 -8.14 25.77
CA ALA A 121 27.88 -8.75 27.05
C ALA A 121 29.40 -8.81 27.26
N GLU A 122 30.17 -9.11 26.21
CA GLU A 122 31.63 -9.03 26.21
C GLU A 122 32.12 -7.60 26.43
N GLU A 123 31.61 -6.60 25.72
CA GLU A 123 31.99 -5.19 25.92
C GLU A 123 31.66 -4.72 27.34
N LYS A 124 30.48 -5.06 27.86
CA LYS A 124 30.17 -4.81 29.28
C LYS A 124 31.11 -5.57 30.23
N SER A 125 31.71 -6.69 29.82
CA SER A 125 32.73 -7.40 30.61
C SER A 125 34.10 -6.72 30.55
N ARG A 126 34.52 -6.24 29.37
CA ARG A 126 35.77 -5.47 29.16
C ARG A 126 35.71 -4.15 29.92
N ASN A 127 34.59 -3.45 29.85
CA ASN A 127 34.35 -2.22 30.60
C ASN A 127 34.33 -2.47 32.13
N ARG A 128 33.67 -3.53 32.63
CA ARG A 128 33.78 -3.97 34.04
C ARG A 128 35.19 -4.43 34.45
N ALA A 129 36.06 -4.83 33.52
CA ALA A 129 37.46 -5.10 33.82
C ALA A 129 38.27 -3.79 33.89
N LEU A 130 38.02 -2.85 32.98
CA LEU A 130 38.63 -1.53 32.96
C LEU A 130 38.30 -0.72 34.22
N ILE A 131 37.02 -0.68 34.64
CA ILE A 131 36.60 -0.03 35.89
C ILE A 131 37.35 -0.61 37.10
N ARG A 132 37.47 -1.94 37.20
CA ARG A 132 38.24 -2.61 38.27
C ARG A 132 39.75 -2.35 38.17
N TYR A 133 40.28 -2.10 36.98
CA TYR A 133 41.68 -1.70 36.79
C TYR A 133 41.92 -0.26 37.23
N VAL A 134 41.03 0.68 36.87
CA VAL A 134 41.07 2.08 37.32
C VAL A 134 40.96 2.16 38.84
N GLN A 135 39.98 1.49 39.45
CA GLN A 135 39.86 1.40 40.91
C GLN A 135 41.11 0.78 41.58
N LYS A 136 41.82 -0.12 40.89
CA LYS A 136 43.09 -0.71 41.37
C LYS A 136 44.30 0.21 41.15
N GLN A 137 44.22 1.22 40.28
CA GLN A 137 45.19 2.30 40.17
C GLN A 137 44.91 3.38 41.23
N GLU A 138 43.66 3.80 41.38
CA GLU A 138 43.21 4.77 42.39
C GLU A 138 43.53 4.30 43.82
N THR A 139 43.19 3.05 44.16
CA THR A 139 43.53 2.49 45.49
C THR A 139 45.03 2.36 45.70
N LYS A 140 45.83 2.06 44.66
CA LYS A 140 47.29 2.09 44.76
C LYS A 140 47.80 3.51 45.05
N GLN A 141 47.35 4.50 44.28
CA GLN A 141 47.74 5.91 44.46
C GLN A 141 47.33 6.44 45.85
N ALA A 142 46.16 6.03 46.35
CA ALA A 142 45.74 6.32 47.71
C ALA A 142 46.65 5.66 48.76
N THR A 143 47.06 4.38 48.57
CA THR A 143 47.99 3.72 49.50
C THR A 143 49.43 4.25 49.44
N THR A 144 49.86 4.86 48.34
CA THR A 144 51.14 5.58 48.29
C THR A 144 51.02 6.96 48.95
N GLY A 145 49.96 7.73 48.66
CA GLY A 145 49.74 9.04 49.26
C GLY A 145 49.51 9.00 50.78
N ALA A 146 48.80 7.98 51.28
CA ALA A 146 48.63 7.77 52.72
C ALA A 146 49.95 7.40 53.43
N ARG A 147 50.92 6.83 52.71
CA ARG A 147 52.23 6.44 53.29
C ARG A 147 53.21 7.61 53.43
N GLU A 148 52.87 8.78 52.89
CA GLU A 148 53.66 10.03 53.02
C GLU A 148 53.02 11.02 54.01
N ALA A 149 51.86 10.69 54.60
CA ALA A 149 51.11 11.56 55.50
C ALA A 149 51.24 11.21 57.01
N ASP A 150 51.35 9.92 57.35
CA ASP A 150 51.26 9.43 58.75
C ASP A 150 52.59 8.84 59.26
N THR A 151 53.63 9.66 59.45
CA THR A 151 54.80 9.31 60.28
C THR A 151 55.31 10.46 61.14
N GLU A 152 54.51 10.85 62.13
CA GLU A 152 55.03 11.44 63.37
C GLU A 152 54.70 10.56 64.58
N GLN A 153 55.72 10.34 65.42
CA GLN A 153 55.66 9.88 66.82
C GLN A 153 55.41 8.38 67.11
N GLN A 154 56.24 7.89 68.06
CA GLN A 154 56.19 6.65 68.86
C GLN A 154 56.79 5.34 68.28
N CYS A 155 57.78 4.85 69.01
CA CYS A 155 58.38 3.51 69.00
C CYS A 155 57.63 2.61 70.03
N PRO A 156 57.86 1.27 70.17
CA PRO A 156 59.11 0.56 69.85
C PRO A 156 59.02 -0.90 69.29
N THR A 157 60.20 -1.53 69.19
CA THR A 157 60.50 -2.99 69.34
C THR A 157 60.31 -4.02 68.20
N VAL A 158 61.42 -4.74 67.94
CA VAL A 158 61.57 -6.20 67.64
C VAL A 158 61.53 -6.71 66.17
N GLU A 159 62.77 -6.93 65.67
CA GLU A 159 63.32 -8.10 64.94
C GLU A 159 63.03 -8.46 63.45
N ALA A 160 64.15 -8.70 62.75
CA ALA A 160 64.45 -9.69 61.69
C ALA A 160 64.00 -9.48 60.22
N GLY A 161 64.83 -9.99 59.28
CA GLY A 161 64.59 -10.02 57.82
C GLY A 161 65.11 -8.77 57.08
N ASP A 162 66.42 -8.51 57.06
CA ASP A 162 67.44 -9.08 56.13
C ASP A 162 67.63 -8.25 54.85
N GLU A 163 68.91 -7.98 54.57
CA GLU A 163 69.62 -7.81 53.28
C GLU A 163 68.85 -7.39 51.99
N ALA A 164 69.34 -6.53 51.11
CA ALA A 164 70.48 -5.61 51.02
C ALA A 164 70.27 -4.79 49.71
N THR A 165 71.09 -3.85 49.20
CA THR A 165 72.46 -3.41 49.50
C THR A 165 72.63 -2.01 48.86
N VAL A 166 73.44 -1.11 49.46
CA VAL A 166 74.47 -0.25 48.79
C VAL A 166 74.07 0.66 47.60
N ARG A 167 74.49 1.93 47.40
CA ARG A 167 75.26 3.02 48.06
C ARG A 167 75.12 4.25 47.08
N GLN A 168 75.49 5.52 47.31
CA GLN A 168 76.18 6.26 48.38
C GLN A 168 75.95 7.78 48.21
N GLU A 169 76.06 8.55 49.31
CA GLU A 169 76.74 9.87 49.47
C GLU A 169 76.41 11.09 48.57
N ALA A 170 76.54 12.33 49.04
CA ALA A 170 76.84 12.85 50.39
C ALA A 170 76.23 14.25 50.61
N LEU A 171 76.14 14.64 51.88
CA LEU A 171 75.69 15.94 52.37
C LEU A 171 76.76 16.57 53.28
N GLU A 172 76.86 17.91 53.24
CA GLU A 172 77.13 18.78 54.42
C GLU A 172 78.59 18.69 55.00
N ILE A 173 79.13 19.56 55.88
CA ILE A 173 78.61 20.24 57.09
C ILE A 173 79.23 21.66 57.31
N VAL A 174 78.57 22.48 58.13
CA VAL A 174 78.88 23.88 58.47
C VAL A 174 79.62 24.07 59.83
N ALA A 175 80.31 25.20 59.98
CA ALA A 175 81.25 25.66 61.03
C ALA A 175 80.80 25.71 62.52
N ARG A 176 81.78 25.85 63.46
CA ARG A 176 81.75 26.81 64.61
C ARG A 176 83.06 26.95 65.47
N CYS A 177 83.41 28.21 65.77
CA CYS A 177 84.07 28.88 66.95
C CYS A 177 85.15 28.26 67.89
N GLU A 178 86.30 28.98 68.03
CA GLU A 178 87.04 29.46 69.26
C GLU A 178 87.64 28.48 70.32
N PRO A 179 88.57 28.86 71.27
CA PRO A 179 89.33 30.13 71.53
C PRO A 179 90.90 29.99 71.79
N LEU A 180 91.52 31.08 72.31
CA LEU A 180 92.89 31.41 72.83
C LEU A 180 93.53 30.49 73.93
N PRO A 181 94.80 30.67 74.47
CA PRO A 181 95.98 31.56 74.16
C PRO A 181 97.44 30.93 74.25
N ASP A 182 98.47 31.80 74.09
CA ASP A 182 99.77 31.91 74.85
C ASP A 182 101.16 31.32 74.45
N GLU A 183 102.21 32.08 74.87
CA GLU A 183 103.68 31.81 75.02
C GLU A 183 104.65 31.75 73.79
N ALA A 184 105.97 31.88 74.05
CA ALA A 184 107.07 32.26 73.11
C ALA A 184 108.22 31.18 73.05
N PRO A 185 109.52 31.39 72.65
CA PRO A 185 110.29 32.54 72.10
C PRO A 185 111.39 32.21 71.00
N ARG A 186 112.36 33.15 70.77
CA ARG A 186 113.86 32.98 70.67
C ARG A 186 114.71 33.23 69.35
N VAL A 187 115.79 34.04 69.52
CA VAL A 187 117.14 34.21 68.83
C VAL A 187 117.28 34.46 67.30
N ASN A 188 118.04 35.45 66.80
CA ASN A 188 119.53 35.66 66.79
C ASN A 188 119.91 37.16 66.46
N ALA A 189 120.98 37.78 67.02
CA ALA A 189 122.40 37.94 66.57
C ALA A 189 122.61 38.79 65.28
N GLU A 190 123.61 39.69 65.08
CA GLU A 190 124.98 39.95 65.64
C GLU A 190 125.25 41.49 65.85
N ALA A 191 126.04 42.00 66.83
CA ALA A 191 127.52 42.29 66.93
C ALA A 191 128.07 43.50 66.11
N ALA A 192 129.09 44.31 66.48
CA ALA A 192 129.88 44.65 67.70
C ALA A 192 130.80 45.91 67.39
N GLY A 193 131.59 46.58 68.27
CA GLY A 193 131.78 46.62 69.74
C GLY A 193 133.21 47.03 70.21
N ASP A 194 133.39 48.20 70.88
CA ASP A 194 134.65 48.75 71.51
C ASP A 194 134.25 49.77 72.65
N GLU A 195 134.95 50.21 73.73
CA GLU A 195 136.36 50.24 74.22
C GLU A 195 137.27 51.30 73.52
N ARG A 196 138.27 52.04 74.08
CA ARG A 196 138.96 52.29 75.40
C ARG A 196 139.35 53.81 75.53
N ARG A 197 139.87 54.46 76.61
CA ARG A 197 140.68 54.19 77.85
C ARG A 197 142.23 54.09 77.64
N ASP A 198 143.15 54.57 78.51
CA ASP A 198 143.12 55.35 79.79
C ASP A 198 144.51 55.99 80.13
N ARG A 199 144.59 56.98 81.06
CA ARG A 199 145.72 57.38 82.00
C ARG A 199 147.15 57.91 81.60
N SER A 200 147.41 59.18 81.97
CA SER A 200 148.44 59.76 82.92
C SER A 200 149.98 59.51 82.90
N SER A 201 150.82 60.58 82.85
CA SER A 201 152.17 60.76 83.53
C SER A 201 152.83 62.17 83.26
N SER A 202 154.03 62.56 83.74
CA SER A 202 154.51 62.85 85.13
C SER A 202 155.95 63.50 85.23
N SER A 203 156.15 64.75 85.73
CA SER A 203 157.46 65.37 86.12
C SER A 203 157.31 66.78 86.77
N GLY A 204 158.24 67.40 87.53
CA GLY A 204 159.47 66.95 88.22
C GLY A 204 160.36 68.12 88.78
N GLY A 205 160.79 68.07 90.06
CA GLY A 205 161.80 68.98 90.72
C GLY A 205 161.41 70.47 90.93
N GLY A 206 161.74 71.19 92.01
CA GLY A 206 162.62 71.00 93.18
C GLY A 206 163.81 71.98 93.15
N GLN A 207 164.14 72.82 94.15
CA GLN A 207 163.70 73.01 95.56
C GLN A 207 163.48 74.55 95.85
N SER A 208 163.75 75.25 96.98
CA SER A 208 164.21 74.99 98.38
C SER A 208 163.86 76.17 99.33
N ALA A 209 164.30 76.12 100.61
CA ALA A 209 164.39 77.17 101.66
C ALA A 209 163.11 77.94 102.11
N ALA A 210 162.82 78.14 103.40
CA ALA A 210 163.26 77.42 104.61
C ALA A 210 162.13 77.46 105.67
N ASP A 211 161.76 76.28 106.17
CA ASP A 211 161.03 75.84 107.38
C ASP A 211 159.82 76.58 107.99
N GLU A 212 159.56 77.87 107.76
CA GLU A 212 158.33 78.54 108.27
C GLU A 212 157.15 78.50 107.28
N ARG A 213 157.41 78.08 106.02
CA ARG A 213 156.44 78.14 104.91
C ARG A 213 155.65 76.84 104.66
N LEU A 214 155.74 75.87 105.58
CA LEU A 214 155.27 74.48 105.40
C LEU A 214 153.89 74.17 106.01
N ALA A 215 153.35 75.02 106.90
CA ALA A 215 152.00 74.84 107.45
C ALA A 215 150.92 75.21 106.42
N LEU A 216 150.87 76.49 106.03
CA LEU A 216 149.86 77.08 105.13
C LEU A 216 149.75 76.42 103.73
N LYS A 217 150.72 75.59 103.34
CA LYS A 217 150.67 74.82 102.08
C LYS A 217 149.83 73.53 102.16
N ARG A 218 149.57 72.98 103.36
CA ARG A 218 148.70 71.80 103.52
C ARG A 218 147.23 72.18 103.40
N GLU A 219 146.80 73.19 104.15
CA GLU A 219 145.44 73.75 104.14
C GLU A 219 145.00 74.18 102.72
N LEU A 220 145.92 74.79 101.94
CA LEU A 220 145.64 75.16 100.55
C LEU A 220 145.46 73.94 99.63
N ALA A 221 146.23 72.87 99.81
CA ALA A 221 146.08 71.64 99.02
C ALA A 221 144.80 70.89 99.38
N GLU A 222 144.44 70.85 100.67
CA GLU A 222 143.21 70.23 101.16
C GLU A 222 141.96 70.96 100.64
N SER A 223 141.96 72.30 100.63
CA SER A 223 140.85 73.07 100.03
C SER A 223 140.76 72.93 98.51
N GLN A 224 141.88 72.76 97.79
CA GLN A 224 141.86 72.46 96.36
C GLN A 224 141.30 71.06 96.07
N HIS A 225 141.64 70.05 96.88
CA HIS A 225 141.08 68.70 96.74
C HIS A 225 139.57 68.67 97.04
N ALA A 226 139.12 69.36 98.10
CA ALA A 226 137.69 69.45 98.42
C ALA A 226 136.87 70.10 97.29
N LEU A 227 137.41 71.12 96.63
CA LEU A 227 136.76 71.79 95.50
C LEU A 227 136.74 70.93 94.23
N GLN A 228 137.71 70.03 94.05
CA GLN A 228 137.68 69.00 93.00
C GLN A 228 136.61 67.94 93.26
N CYS A 229 136.44 67.47 94.50
CA CYS A 229 135.33 66.56 94.87
C CYS A 229 133.98 67.22 94.59
N ALA A 230 133.75 68.43 95.12
CA ALA A 230 132.49 69.15 94.93
C ALA A 230 132.18 69.49 93.45
N THR A 231 133.20 69.67 92.59
CA THR A 231 132.96 69.84 91.14
C THR A 231 132.74 68.52 90.40
N GLY A 232 133.26 67.39 90.90
CA GLY A 232 132.88 66.04 90.46
C GLY A 232 131.41 65.76 90.76
N GLU A 233 130.99 65.92 92.03
CA GLU A 233 129.61 65.77 92.48
C GLU A 233 128.63 66.66 91.69
N LEU A 234 129.00 67.92 91.40
CA LEU A 234 128.20 68.83 90.57
C LEU A 234 128.08 68.35 89.12
N LEU A 235 129.08 67.66 88.57
CA LEU A 235 129.03 67.09 87.22
C LEU A 235 128.21 65.79 87.17
N GLU A 236 128.29 64.96 88.21
CA GLU A 236 127.45 63.76 88.37
C GLU A 236 125.97 64.15 88.50
N VAL A 237 125.62 65.07 89.41
CA VAL A 237 124.24 65.59 89.54
C VAL A 237 123.76 66.31 88.26
N ARG A 238 124.66 66.93 87.49
CA ARG A 238 124.33 67.47 86.15
C ARG A 238 124.07 66.37 85.13
N HIS A 239 124.79 65.25 85.19
CA HIS A 239 124.60 64.10 84.33
C HIS A 239 123.29 63.38 84.67
N GLU A 240 122.99 63.17 85.96
CA GLU A 240 121.70 62.67 86.45
C GLU A 240 120.55 63.58 86.03
N LEU A 241 120.67 64.90 86.20
CA LEU A 241 119.68 65.86 85.71
C LEU A 241 119.55 65.88 84.18
N ALA A 242 120.57 65.47 83.42
CA ALA A 242 120.46 65.27 81.98
C ALA A 242 119.72 63.96 81.67
N GLN A 243 120.09 62.85 82.31
CA GLN A 243 119.44 61.55 82.18
C GLN A 243 117.94 61.61 82.54
N LEU A 244 117.58 62.22 83.68
CA LEU A 244 116.20 62.40 84.12
C LEU A 244 115.41 63.33 83.17
N ARG A 245 116.07 64.27 82.48
CA ARG A 245 115.43 65.10 81.44
C ARG A 245 115.25 64.33 80.13
N THR A 246 116.14 63.42 79.77
CA THR A 246 115.95 62.54 78.60
C THR A 246 114.94 61.44 78.88
N GLN A 247 114.91 60.86 80.08
CA GLN A 247 113.89 59.91 80.53
C GLN A 247 112.51 60.57 80.52
N ARG A 248 112.34 61.73 81.17
CA ARG A 248 111.06 62.45 81.16
C ARG A 248 110.61 62.85 79.74
N ARG A 249 111.54 63.12 78.81
CA ARG A 249 111.21 63.36 77.41
C ARG A 249 110.75 62.08 76.72
N ALA A 250 111.49 60.98 76.85
CA ALA A 250 111.07 59.68 76.33
C ALA A 250 109.68 59.28 76.89
N GLU A 251 109.47 59.38 78.20
CA GLU A 251 108.15 59.16 78.84
C GLU A 251 107.04 60.06 78.27
N GLN A 252 107.36 61.33 77.94
CA GLN A 252 106.41 62.26 77.32
C GLN A 252 106.15 61.94 75.85
N ASP A 253 107.18 61.62 75.08
CA ASP A 253 107.10 61.29 73.66
C ASP A 253 106.42 59.92 73.46
N ASP A 254 106.71 58.93 74.31
CA ASP A 254 106.03 57.63 74.37
C ASP A 254 104.56 57.81 74.79
N ALA A 255 104.26 58.61 75.82
CA ALA A 255 102.87 58.88 76.21
C ALA A 255 102.09 59.63 75.12
N LEU A 256 102.74 60.51 74.35
CA LEU A 256 102.16 61.16 73.18
C LEU A 256 101.95 60.17 72.02
N ALA A 257 102.91 59.27 71.76
CA ALA A 257 102.77 58.23 70.74
C ALA A 257 101.65 57.23 71.08
N ASP A 258 101.53 56.82 72.34
CA ASP A 258 100.45 55.98 72.83
C ASP A 258 99.09 56.69 72.83
N SER A 259 99.06 57.99 73.11
CA SER A 259 97.86 58.81 72.95
C SER A 259 97.45 58.92 71.47
N ALA A 260 98.42 59.06 70.56
CA ALA A 260 98.18 59.05 69.12
C ALA A 260 97.62 57.71 68.63
N ARG A 261 98.25 56.57 69.00
CA ARG A 261 97.76 55.21 68.73
C ARG A 261 96.32 55.02 69.18
N LYS A 262 96.00 55.39 70.44
CA LYS A 262 94.64 55.32 70.99
C LYS A 262 93.66 56.24 70.25
N CYS A 263 94.13 57.36 69.68
CA CYS A 263 93.32 58.23 68.81
C CYS A 263 93.16 57.69 67.38
N ASP A 264 94.11 56.91 66.85
CA ASP A 264 94.00 56.19 65.58
C ASP A 264 93.03 55.01 65.72
N GLU A 265 93.19 54.17 66.75
CA GLU A 265 92.27 53.09 67.13
C GLU A 265 90.84 53.62 67.34
N ALA A 266 90.67 54.70 68.10
CA ALA A 266 89.38 55.34 68.31
C ALA A 266 88.82 56.08 67.07
N ARG A 267 89.60 56.20 65.98
CA ARG A 267 89.11 56.63 64.65
C ARG A 267 88.76 55.42 63.77
N ALA A 268 89.56 54.35 63.80
CA ALA A 268 89.28 53.09 63.10
C ALA A 268 87.95 52.48 63.60
N LEU A 269 87.78 52.30 64.91
CA LEU A 269 86.55 51.79 65.52
C LEU A 269 85.32 52.67 65.20
N LYS A 270 85.49 53.99 64.99
CA LYS A 270 84.40 54.88 64.55
C LYS A 270 84.08 54.72 63.06
N ALA A 271 85.08 54.44 62.23
CA ALA A 271 84.86 54.13 60.82
C ALA A 271 84.16 52.77 60.65
N GLU A 272 84.59 51.75 61.39
CA GLU A 272 83.93 50.43 61.44
C GLU A 272 82.50 50.52 61.99
N LEU A 273 82.27 51.35 63.02
CA LEU A 273 80.92 51.63 63.53
C LEU A 273 80.05 52.33 62.47
N ALA A 274 80.60 53.29 61.72
CA ALA A 274 79.88 53.97 60.65
C ALA A 274 79.59 53.03 59.46
N GLU A 275 80.54 52.16 59.09
CA GLU A 275 80.35 51.18 58.02
C GLU A 275 79.33 50.10 58.42
N THR A 276 79.40 49.57 59.65
CA THR A 276 78.39 48.62 60.14
C THR A 276 77.01 49.25 60.27
N GLN A 277 76.90 50.53 60.65
CA GLN A 277 75.64 51.28 60.58
C GLN A 277 75.12 51.47 59.15
N PHE A 278 75.99 51.76 58.18
CA PHE A 278 75.61 51.91 56.78
C PHE A 278 75.17 50.57 56.15
N ARG A 279 75.91 49.48 56.40
CA ARG A 279 75.52 48.12 56.01
C ARG A 279 74.17 47.71 56.64
N LEU A 280 73.92 48.09 57.89
CA LEU A 280 72.63 47.87 58.56
C LEU A 280 71.50 48.69 57.92
N GLN A 281 71.75 49.94 57.52
CA GLN A 281 70.77 50.76 56.80
C GLN A 281 70.41 50.17 55.43
N ILE A 282 71.40 49.65 54.69
CA ILE A 282 71.16 48.92 53.43
C ILE A 282 70.29 47.68 53.69
N ALA A 283 70.69 46.81 54.63
CA ALA A 283 69.92 45.61 54.96
C ALA A 283 68.49 45.92 55.45
N GLN A 284 68.28 47.05 56.15
CA GLN A 284 66.96 47.53 56.52
C GLN A 284 66.15 48.01 55.31
N ALA A 285 66.76 48.73 54.36
CA ALA A 285 66.10 49.16 53.13
C ALA A 285 65.73 47.95 52.23
N GLU A 286 66.62 46.97 52.10
CA GLU A 286 66.36 45.69 51.42
C GLU A 286 65.23 44.92 52.10
N THR A 287 65.23 44.84 53.43
CA THR A 287 64.15 44.20 54.21
C THR A 287 62.80 44.90 53.97
N LEU A 288 62.77 46.23 53.88
CA LEU A 288 61.55 47.00 53.57
C LEU A 288 61.09 46.77 52.12
N SER A 289 62.02 46.72 51.14
CA SER A 289 61.69 46.39 49.74
C SER A 289 61.04 45.00 49.66
N LEU A 290 61.70 43.99 50.23
CA LEU A 290 61.20 42.62 50.26
C LEU A 290 59.86 42.50 50.98
N GLN A 291 59.59 43.29 52.02
CA GLN A 291 58.27 43.39 52.63
C GLN A 291 57.22 43.95 51.66
N THR A 292 57.53 45.02 50.92
CA THR A 292 56.60 45.57 49.92
C THR A 292 56.36 44.62 48.74
N ASP A 293 57.36 43.84 48.33
CA ASP A 293 57.22 42.83 47.27
C ASP A 293 56.38 41.63 47.76
N VAL A 294 56.61 41.17 49.00
CA VAL A 294 55.78 40.15 49.65
C VAL A 294 54.32 40.61 49.80
N ASP A 295 54.06 41.87 50.13
CA ASP A 295 52.69 42.39 50.22
C ASP A 295 52.03 42.62 48.84
N GLN A 296 52.80 42.97 47.80
CA GLN A 296 52.33 42.93 46.41
C GLN A 296 51.94 41.50 45.99
N LEU A 297 52.80 40.51 46.23
CA LEU A 297 52.51 39.10 45.94
C LEU A 297 51.31 38.58 46.73
N ARG A 298 51.18 38.93 48.03
CA ARG A 298 49.99 38.63 48.84
C ARG A 298 48.72 39.22 48.24
N ASN A 299 48.78 40.42 47.65
CA ASN A 299 47.64 41.05 47.00
C ASN A 299 47.31 40.41 45.64
N GLN A 300 48.30 40.02 44.84
CA GLN A 300 48.08 39.20 43.63
C GLN A 300 47.46 37.83 43.96
N VAL A 301 47.89 37.19 45.05
CA VAL A 301 47.29 35.93 45.53
C VAL A 301 45.84 36.12 46.02
N LYS A 302 45.46 37.30 46.52
CA LYS A 302 44.05 37.62 46.83
C LYS A 302 43.23 37.75 45.55
N THR A 303 43.65 38.57 44.59
CA THR A 303 42.89 38.78 43.35
C THR A 303 42.78 37.50 42.51
N LEU A 304 43.81 36.64 42.50
CA LEU A 304 43.73 35.31 41.89
C LEU A 304 42.72 34.38 42.61
N LYS A 305 42.61 34.45 43.94
CA LYS A 305 41.57 33.72 44.69
C LYS A 305 40.16 34.23 44.36
N ASP A 306 39.99 35.53 44.18
CA ASP A 306 38.70 36.13 43.77
C ASP A 306 38.33 35.73 42.33
N VAL A 307 39.29 35.69 41.40
CA VAL A 307 39.10 35.17 40.03
C VAL A 307 38.74 33.68 40.05
N ILE A 308 39.41 32.86 40.89
CA ILE A 308 39.07 31.44 41.08
C ILE A 308 37.66 31.29 41.66
N LYS A 309 37.25 32.15 42.60
CA LYS A 309 35.89 32.15 43.18
C LYS A 309 34.83 32.48 42.12
N ALA A 310 35.03 33.56 41.35
CA ALA A 310 34.15 33.91 40.24
C ALA A 310 34.09 32.80 39.16
N GLY A 311 35.23 32.15 38.88
CA GLY A 311 35.29 30.98 38.00
C GLY A 311 34.44 29.80 38.48
N LYS A 312 34.47 29.50 39.78
CA LYS A 312 33.60 28.47 40.40
C LYS A 312 32.13 28.85 40.35
N GLU A 313 31.79 30.12 40.60
CA GLU A 313 30.41 30.63 40.50
C GLU A 313 29.87 30.53 39.06
N ILE A 314 30.70 30.83 38.06
CA ILE A 314 30.36 30.65 36.63
C ILE A 314 30.18 29.17 36.26
N ILE A 315 30.98 28.27 36.82
CA ILE A 315 30.84 26.81 36.61
C ILE A 315 29.52 26.32 37.21
N ALA A 316 29.22 26.66 38.46
CA ALA A 316 27.97 26.28 39.11
C ALA A 316 26.72 26.77 38.33
N ILE A 317 26.73 28.02 37.86
CA ILE A 317 25.64 28.57 37.02
C ILE A 317 25.48 27.77 35.70
N ARG A 318 26.58 27.27 35.11
CA ARG A 318 26.51 26.42 33.91
C ARG A 318 26.02 25.01 34.23
N GLU A 319 26.38 24.46 35.39
CA GLU A 319 25.89 23.17 35.86
C GLU A 319 24.38 23.22 36.12
N ASP A 320 23.89 24.25 36.81
CA ASP A 320 22.45 24.54 36.99
C ASP A 320 21.71 24.66 35.64
N GLN A 321 22.28 25.40 34.68
CA GLN A 321 21.69 25.54 33.34
C GLN A 321 21.62 24.20 32.60
N VAL A 322 22.66 23.37 32.70
CA VAL A 322 22.70 22.04 32.11
C VAL A 322 21.72 21.07 32.80
N GLU A 323 21.55 21.15 34.12
CA GLU A 323 20.53 20.41 34.87
C GLU A 323 19.11 20.83 34.44
N GLN A 324 18.84 22.14 34.33
CA GLN A 324 17.56 22.65 33.84
C GLN A 324 17.25 22.21 32.40
N LEU A 325 18.26 22.17 31.52
CA LEU A 325 18.10 21.67 30.15
C LEU A 325 17.86 20.15 30.12
N LYS A 326 18.55 19.36 30.95
CA LYS A 326 18.27 17.92 31.13
C LYS A 326 16.85 17.68 31.68
N GLY A 327 16.39 18.53 32.61
CA GLY A 327 15.02 18.47 33.14
C GLY A 327 13.96 18.75 32.07
N LYS A 328 14.16 19.80 31.26
CA LYS A 328 13.28 20.14 30.12
C LYS A 328 13.30 19.06 29.04
N LEU A 329 14.46 18.45 28.77
CA LEU A 329 14.56 17.35 27.80
C LEU A 329 13.72 16.14 28.24
N ARG A 330 13.86 15.70 29.50
CA ARG A 330 13.03 14.62 30.06
C ARG A 330 11.54 14.93 29.98
N GLN A 331 11.13 16.15 30.33
CA GLN A 331 9.71 16.57 30.19
C GLN A 331 9.20 16.50 28.74
N ILE A 332 10.06 16.74 27.74
CA ILE A 332 9.71 16.58 26.33
C ILE A 332 9.65 15.08 25.96
N GLU A 333 10.61 14.27 26.42
CA GLU A 333 10.64 12.81 26.21
C GLU A 333 9.42 12.12 26.84
N ASP A 334 9.05 12.47 28.07
CA ASP A 334 7.88 11.97 28.79
C ASP A 334 6.58 12.36 28.08
N THR A 335 6.40 13.65 27.75
CA THR A 335 5.17 14.13 27.09
C THR A 335 5.05 13.71 25.61
N LEU A 336 6.14 13.25 24.98
CA LEU A 336 6.08 12.55 23.69
C LEU A 336 5.63 11.10 23.87
N GLN A 337 6.20 10.35 24.82
CA GLN A 337 5.77 8.99 25.13
C GLN A 337 4.30 8.91 25.54
N GLU A 338 3.82 9.85 26.38
CA GLU A 338 2.40 9.96 26.74
C GLU A 338 1.50 10.16 25.51
N ARG A 339 1.91 10.99 24.55
CA ARG A 339 1.16 11.23 23.31
C ARG A 339 1.18 10.02 22.39
N GLU A 340 2.31 9.35 22.24
CA GLU A 340 2.43 8.13 21.43
C GLU A 340 1.54 7.01 22.00
N LEU A 341 1.57 6.80 23.32
CA LEU A 341 0.69 5.85 24.01
C LEU A 341 -0.80 6.24 23.85
N GLN A 342 -1.14 7.53 23.99
CA GLN A 342 -2.51 8.01 23.79
C GLN A 342 -3.00 7.76 22.35
N ILE A 343 -2.20 8.12 21.34
CA ILE A 343 -2.52 7.92 19.91
C ILE A 343 -2.72 6.43 19.62
N MET A 344 -1.79 5.57 20.04
CA MET A 344 -1.91 4.11 19.90
C MET A 344 -3.16 3.55 20.59
N SER A 345 -3.54 4.10 21.75
CA SER A 345 -4.76 3.69 22.45
C SER A 345 -6.04 4.13 21.73
N ASP A 346 -6.05 5.31 21.13
CA ASP A 346 -7.20 5.84 20.38
C ASP A 346 -7.34 5.19 19.01
N ASP A 347 -6.24 4.86 18.33
CA ASP A 347 -6.28 4.11 17.07
C ASP A 347 -6.74 2.67 17.29
N LEU A 348 -6.33 2.02 18.39
CA LEU A 348 -6.87 0.73 18.80
C LEU A 348 -8.38 0.81 19.10
N ARG A 349 -8.86 1.89 19.74
CA ARG A 349 -10.31 2.13 19.94
C ARG A 349 -11.05 2.33 18.63
N ARG A 350 -10.53 3.20 17.73
CA ARG A 350 -11.09 3.43 16.39
C ARG A 350 -11.19 2.13 15.59
N GLU A 351 -10.20 1.25 15.72
CA GLU A 351 -10.19 -0.04 15.03
C GLU A 351 -11.18 -1.04 15.64
N TYR A 352 -11.35 -1.09 16.97
CA TYR A 352 -12.46 -1.82 17.58
C TYR A 352 -13.84 -1.29 17.13
N ASP A 353 -14.02 0.04 17.05
CA ASP A 353 -15.28 0.63 16.58
C ASP A 353 -15.57 0.30 15.10
N ARG A 354 -14.53 0.32 14.23
CA ARG A 354 -14.61 -0.14 12.83
C ARG A 354 -14.95 -1.63 12.74
N GLN A 355 -14.39 -2.47 13.60
CA GLN A 355 -14.74 -3.90 13.64
C GLN A 355 -16.18 -4.10 14.11
N LEU A 356 -16.65 -3.32 15.09
CA LEU A 356 -18.04 -3.37 15.54
C LEU A 356 -19.04 -2.88 14.47
N THR A 357 -18.71 -1.85 13.66
CA THR A 357 -19.56 -1.47 12.52
C THR A 357 -19.48 -2.50 11.39
N ASN A 358 -18.30 -3.06 11.10
CA ASN A 358 -18.16 -4.14 10.12
C ASN A 358 -19.01 -5.37 10.49
N ILE A 359 -18.99 -5.80 11.76
CA ILE A 359 -19.80 -6.92 12.27
C ILE A 359 -21.31 -6.63 12.16
N ARG A 360 -21.76 -5.40 12.42
CA ARG A 360 -23.16 -4.99 12.22
C ARG A 360 -23.53 -5.07 10.73
N ASN A 361 -22.76 -4.41 9.86
CA ASN A 361 -22.99 -4.41 8.42
C ASN A 361 -22.98 -5.83 7.84
N LEU A 362 -22.09 -6.72 8.30
CA LEU A 362 -22.08 -8.13 7.91
C LEU A 362 -23.34 -8.86 8.37
N ARG A 363 -23.79 -8.65 9.61
CA ARG A 363 -25.06 -9.22 10.11
C ARG A 363 -26.23 -8.76 9.24
N ASP A 364 -26.33 -7.47 8.96
CA ASP A 364 -27.43 -6.89 8.18
C ASP A 364 -27.42 -7.44 6.73
N LEU A 365 -26.23 -7.62 6.12
CA LEU A 365 -26.06 -8.28 4.82
C LEU A 365 -26.43 -9.77 4.84
N TYR A 366 -26.17 -10.50 5.93
CA TYR A 366 -26.62 -11.89 6.09
C TYR A 366 -28.14 -11.98 6.30
N GLU A 367 -28.74 -11.06 7.06
CA GLU A 367 -30.18 -11.02 7.30
C GLU A 367 -30.95 -10.65 6.02
N GLU A 368 -30.48 -9.67 5.23
CA GLU A 368 -31.06 -9.39 3.90
C GLU A 368 -30.81 -10.53 2.90
N ARG A 369 -29.64 -11.18 2.88
CA ARG A 369 -29.42 -12.39 2.06
C ARG A 369 -30.42 -13.49 2.42
N GLU A 370 -30.69 -13.71 3.70
CA GLU A 370 -31.68 -14.70 4.11
C GLU A 370 -33.11 -14.25 3.74
N ARG A 371 -33.43 -12.97 3.89
CA ARG A 371 -34.72 -12.38 3.51
C ARG A 371 -35.00 -12.54 2.00
N VAL A 372 -34.00 -12.27 1.16
CA VAL A 372 -34.06 -12.50 -0.30
C VAL A 372 -34.23 -13.98 -0.60
N SER A 373 -33.42 -14.87 -0.01
CA SER A 373 -33.55 -16.33 -0.22
C SER A 373 -34.91 -16.89 0.23
N ARG A 374 -35.51 -16.33 1.28
CA ARG A 374 -36.90 -16.64 1.70
C ARG A 374 -37.89 -16.19 0.62
N MET A 375 -37.80 -14.94 0.15
CA MET A 375 -38.67 -14.42 -0.92
C MET A 375 -38.54 -15.17 -2.25
N GLU A 376 -37.33 -15.59 -2.64
CA GLU A 376 -37.08 -16.40 -3.84
C GLU A 376 -37.77 -17.76 -3.75
N ARG A 377 -37.62 -18.46 -2.62
CA ARG A 377 -38.32 -19.73 -2.37
C ARG A 377 -39.83 -19.55 -2.36
N ASP A 378 -40.35 -18.52 -1.70
CA ASP A 378 -41.77 -18.21 -1.64
C ASP A 378 -42.36 -17.82 -3.01
N ASN A 379 -41.53 -17.28 -3.93
CA ASN A 379 -41.89 -17.02 -5.32
C ASN A 379 -41.91 -18.32 -6.14
N LEU A 380 -40.86 -19.13 -6.05
CA LEU A 380 -40.78 -20.43 -6.72
C LEU A 380 -41.90 -21.39 -6.28
N VAL A 381 -42.27 -21.40 -5.00
CA VAL A 381 -43.43 -22.17 -4.50
C VAL A 381 -44.73 -21.70 -5.15
N ARG A 382 -44.98 -20.38 -5.21
CA ARG A 382 -46.16 -19.83 -5.90
C ARG A 382 -46.17 -20.19 -7.39
N GLN A 383 -45.03 -20.14 -8.08
CA GLN A 383 -44.94 -20.52 -9.49
C GLN A 383 -45.21 -22.02 -9.69
N LEU A 384 -44.67 -22.88 -8.82
CA LEU A 384 -44.96 -24.32 -8.82
C LEU A 384 -46.45 -24.59 -8.56
N ASP A 385 -47.08 -23.89 -7.62
CA ASP A 385 -48.51 -24.09 -7.32
C ASP A 385 -49.41 -23.56 -8.44
N LEU A 386 -49.07 -22.45 -9.08
CA LEU A 386 -49.73 -22.01 -10.31
C LEU A 386 -49.60 -23.06 -11.43
N LYS A 387 -48.41 -23.61 -11.65
CA LYS A 387 -48.18 -24.64 -12.68
C LYS A 387 -48.84 -25.99 -12.36
N LYS A 388 -48.96 -26.38 -11.08
CA LYS A 388 -49.80 -27.52 -10.64
C LYS A 388 -51.26 -27.27 -10.96
N ASN A 389 -51.78 -26.07 -10.70
CA ASN A 389 -53.18 -25.72 -10.97
C ASN A 389 -53.47 -25.69 -12.47
N GLU A 390 -52.59 -25.10 -13.29
CA GLU A 390 -52.67 -25.17 -14.75
C GLU A 390 -52.70 -26.64 -15.22
N LEU A 391 -51.72 -27.45 -14.80
CA LEU A 391 -51.64 -28.86 -15.16
C LEU A 391 -52.89 -29.65 -14.73
N ALA A 392 -53.44 -29.39 -13.54
CA ALA A 392 -54.67 -30.02 -13.08
C ALA A 392 -55.87 -29.64 -13.98
N THR A 393 -55.95 -28.38 -14.44
CA THR A 393 -57.01 -27.98 -15.39
C THR A 393 -56.83 -28.57 -16.78
N GLU A 394 -55.61 -28.76 -17.28
CA GLU A 394 -55.37 -29.48 -18.55
C GLU A 394 -55.61 -30.98 -18.41
N GLN A 395 -55.26 -31.61 -17.27
CA GLN A 395 -55.60 -33.00 -16.98
C GLN A 395 -57.12 -33.20 -16.94
N GLU A 396 -57.87 -32.27 -16.34
CA GLU A 396 -59.34 -32.36 -16.31
C GLU A 396 -59.95 -32.15 -17.69
N LYS A 397 -59.43 -31.22 -18.51
CA LYS A 397 -59.83 -31.09 -19.92
C LYS A 397 -59.54 -32.37 -20.72
N ASN A 398 -58.38 -32.99 -20.54
CA ASN A 398 -58.03 -34.24 -21.22
C ASN A 398 -59.01 -35.35 -20.85
N LYS A 399 -59.33 -35.57 -19.57
CA LYS A 399 -60.37 -36.54 -19.16
C LYS A 399 -61.73 -36.27 -19.81
N ASN A 400 -62.13 -35.00 -19.91
CA ASN A 400 -63.40 -34.63 -20.55
C ASN A 400 -63.37 -34.87 -22.08
N LEU A 401 -62.21 -34.72 -22.73
CA LEU A 401 -62.01 -35.07 -24.15
C LEU A 401 -61.91 -36.58 -24.35
N GLU A 402 -61.26 -37.32 -23.46
CA GLU A 402 -61.19 -38.79 -23.43
C GLU A 402 -62.60 -39.38 -23.30
N ALA A 403 -63.39 -38.93 -22.32
CA ALA A 403 -64.79 -39.34 -22.15
C ALA A 403 -65.69 -38.96 -23.34
N LEU A 404 -65.43 -37.81 -23.99
CA LEU A 404 -66.11 -37.44 -25.23
C LEU A 404 -65.73 -38.39 -26.39
N VAL A 405 -64.45 -38.73 -26.54
CA VAL A 405 -63.98 -39.70 -27.55
C VAL A 405 -64.55 -41.10 -27.28
N GLU A 406 -64.61 -41.55 -26.03
CA GLU A 406 -65.28 -42.81 -25.65
C GLU A 406 -66.76 -42.78 -26.03
N SER A 407 -67.48 -41.69 -25.72
CA SER A 407 -68.91 -41.55 -26.11
C SER A 407 -69.10 -41.60 -27.63
N LEU A 408 -68.25 -40.90 -28.40
CA LEU A 408 -68.28 -40.92 -29.87
C LEU A 408 -67.89 -42.29 -30.44
N GLN A 409 -67.01 -43.05 -29.77
CA GLN A 409 -66.74 -44.45 -30.13
C GLN A 409 -67.96 -45.34 -29.85
N THR A 410 -68.70 -45.14 -28.76
CA THR A 410 -69.95 -45.88 -28.50
C THR A 410 -71.08 -45.52 -29.48
N ASP A 411 -71.20 -44.27 -29.90
CA ASP A 411 -72.15 -43.88 -30.95
C ASP A 411 -71.72 -44.40 -32.33
N LEU A 412 -70.42 -44.40 -32.65
CA LEU A 412 -69.92 -44.98 -33.91
C LEU A 412 -70.09 -46.50 -33.97
N THR A 413 -69.90 -47.24 -32.87
CA THR A 413 -70.17 -48.68 -32.84
C THR A 413 -71.67 -48.96 -32.89
N ARG A 414 -72.50 -48.18 -32.18
CA ARG A 414 -73.96 -48.26 -32.30
C ARG A 414 -74.42 -48.03 -33.75
N LEU A 415 -73.98 -46.94 -34.39
CA LEU A 415 -74.32 -46.62 -35.78
C LEU A 415 -73.83 -47.68 -36.78
N ARG A 416 -72.69 -48.35 -36.52
CA ARG A 416 -72.26 -49.51 -37.31
C ARG A 416 -73.21 -50.69 -37.15
N THR A 417 -73.59 -51.04 -35.91
CA THR A 417 -74.57 -52.13 -35.70
C THR A 417 -75.96 -51.80 -36.23
N GLU A 418 -76.35 -50.51 -36.25
CA GLU A 418 -77.59 -50.06 -36.88
C GLU A 418 -77.50 -50.15 -38.42
N LEU A 419 -76.35 -49.81 -39.01
CA LEU A 419 -76.07 -49.97 -40.44
C LEU A 419 -76.11 -51.45 -40.86
N GLU A 420 -75.35 -52.31 -40.17
CA GLU A 420 -75.31 -53.76 -40.35
C GLU A 420 -76.73 -54.36 -40.30
N GLN A 421 -77.51 -54.01 -39.27
CA GLN A 421 -78.91 -54.41 -39.15
C GLN A 421 -79.84 -53.83 -40.22
N THR A 422 -79.50 -52.73 -40.90
CA THR A 422 -80.28 -52.25 -42.06
C THR A 422 -79.89 -52.96 -43.35
N ASP A 423 -78.63 -53.37 -43.48
CA ASP A 423 -78.10 -54.09 -44.65
C ASP A 423 -78.53 -55.57 -44.63
N GLU A 424 -78.55 -56.21 -43.46
CA GLU A 424 -79.21 -57.49 -43.23
C GLU A 424 -80.69 -57.45 -43.68
N LYS A 425 -81.44 -56.41 -43.27
CA LYS A 425 -82.85 -56.25 -43.68
C LYS A 425 -82.98 -55.96 -45.18
N LEU A 426 -82.06 -55.18 -45.76
CA LEU A 426 -82.04 -54.93 -47.20
C LEU A 426 -81.82 -56.23 -47.97
N SER A 427 -80.81 -57.02 -47.60
CA SER A 427 -80.52 -58.31 -48.24
C SER A 427 -81.67 -59.32 -48.09
N GLN A 428 -82.37 -59.35 -46.95
CA GLN A 428 -83.60 -60.15 -46.79
C GLN A 428 -84.70 -59.67 -47.74
N THR A 429 -85.02 -58.37 -47.79
CA THR A 429 -86.03 -57.88 -48.74
C THR A 429 -85.63 -58.06 -50.21
N GLN A 430 -84.33 -58.12 -50.49
CA GLN A 430 -83.80 -58.44 -51.82
C GLN A 430 -83.95 -59.93 -52.15
N SER A 431 -83.75 -60.85 -51.21
CA SER A 431 -83.99 -62.29 -51.41
C SER A 431 -85.49 -62.58 -51.53
N ASP A 432 -86.33 -61.96 -50.70
CA ASP A 432 -87.80 -62.04 -50.79
C ASP A 432 -88.28 -61.55 -52.17
N SER A 433 -87.73 -60.42 -52.66
CA SER A 433 -88.02 -59.88 -53.98
C SER A 433 -87.58 -60.80 -55.12
N LYS A 434 -86.38 -61.41 -55.02
CA LYS A 434 -85.90 -62.43 -55.97
C LYS A 434 -86.79 -63.67 -55.97
N GLN A 435 -87.26 -64.13 -54.80
CA GLN A 435 -88.19 -65.26 -54.69
C GLN A 435 -89.54 -64.91 -55.36
N LEU A 436 -90.12 -63.76 -55.07
CA LEU A 436 -91.37 -63.29 -55.69
C LEU A 436 -91.24 -63.15 -57.22
N GLN A 437 -90.07 -62.77 -57.74
CA GLN A 437 -89.78 -62.76 -59.17
C GLN A 437 -89.76 -64.17 -59.78
N LEU A 438 -89.17 -65.15 -59.08
CA LEU A 438 -89.18 -66.56 -59.51
C LEU A 438 -90.60 -67.16 -59.49
N GLU A 439 -91.37 -66.92 -58.43
CA GLU A 439 -92.77 -67.34 -58.31
C GLU A 439 -93.64 -66.73 -59.44
N MET A 440 -93.50 -65.43 -59.68
CA MET A 440 -94.13 -64.74 -60.81
C MET A 440 -93.67 -65.29 -62.17
N GLY A 441 -92.40 -65.71 -62.29
CA GLY A 441 -91.88 -66.41 -63.46
C GLY A 441 -92.58 -67.74 -63.72
N VAL A 442 -92.79 -68.55 -62.68
CA VAL A 442 -93.54 -69.82 -62.78
C VAL A 442 -95.01 -69.57 -63.15
N VAL A 443 -95.64 -68.55 -62.56
CA VAL A 443 -97.03 -68.16 -62.92
C VAL A 443 -97.12 -67.72 -64.38
N ASN A 444 -96.16 -66.92 -64.87
CA ASN A 444 -96.11 -66.51 -66.28
C ASN A 444 -95.89 -67.71 -67.22
N GLN A 445 -95.04 -68.67 -66.86
CA GLN A 445 -94.87 -69.92 -67.63
C GLN A 445 -96.16 -70.76 -67.64
N PHE A 446 -96.88 -70.85 -66.52
CA PHE A 446 -98.16 -71.56 -66.44
C PHE A 446 -99.22 -70.89 -67.33
N ILE A 447 -99.37 -69.56 -67.26
CA ILE A 447 -100.29 -68.79 -68.11
C ILE A 447 -99.93 -68.96 -69.60
N SER A 448 -98.64 -68.91 -69.94
CA SER A 448 -98.16 -69.12 -71.31
C SER A 448 -98.48 -70.52 -71.82
N LYS A 449 -98.25 -71.57 -71.01
CA LYS A 449 -98.61 -72.96 -71.34
C LYS A 449 -100.11 -73.14 -71.50
N PHE A 450 -100.92 -72.55 -70.62
CA PHE A 450 -102.39 -72.61 -70.69
C PHE A 450 -102.93 -71.96 -71.98
N LEU A 451 -102.43 -70.77 -72.33
CA LEU A 451 -102.83 -70.06 -73.55
C LEU A 451 -102.33 -70.75 -74.83
N LEU A 452 -101.12 -71.30 -74.83
CA LEU A 452 -100.56 -72.02 -75.99
C LEU A 452 -101.25 -73.38 -76.21
N GLY A 453 -101.58 -74.11 -75.14
CA GLY A 453 -102.31 -75.38 -75.20
C GLY A 453 -103.70 -75.24 -75.82
N MET A 454 -104.38 -74.10 -75.61
CA MET A 454 -105.66 -73.81 -76.27
C MET A 454 -105.54 -73.29 -77.72
N SER A 455 -104.33 -72.95 -78.19
CA SER A 455 -104.14 -72.16 -79.43
C SER A 455 -103.64 -72.94 -80.66
N ARG A 456 -103.27 -74.23 -80.53
CA ARG A 456 -102.92 -75.10 -81.68
C ARG A 456 -104.01 -76.16 -81.93
N GLY A 457 -105.03 -75.82 -82.72
CA GLY A 457 -106.20 -76.69 -82.90
C GLY A 457 -107.03 -76.49 -84.18
N LYS A 458 -106.39 -76.47 -85.36
CA LYS A 458 -107.11 -76.55 -86.66
C LYS A 458 -106.21 -77.06 -87.80
N PRO A 459 -106.71 -77.84 -88.78
CA PRO A 459 -108.02 -78.50 -88.89
C PRO A 459 -107.95 -80.03 -89.09
N THR A 460 -109.14 -80.66 -89.25
CA THR A 460 -109.43 -82.00 -89.81
C THR A 460 -109.04 -83.28 -89.04
N ALA A 461 -110.05 -83.83 -88.36
CA ALA A 461 -110.49 -85.23 -88.41
C ALA A 461 -109.63 -86.38 -87.84
N SER A 462 -109.87 -86.73 -86.57
CA SER A 462 -110.44 -88.06 -86.22
C SER A 462 -110.95 -88.15 -84.76
N ASP A 463 -112.25 -87.94 -84.59
CA ASP A 463 -113.20 -88.64 -83.69
C ASP A 463 -112.75 -89.12 -82.29
N ILE A 464 -112.57 -88.20 -81.34
CA ILE A 464 -112.84 -88.53 -79.92
C ILE A 464 -114.36 -88.51 -79.72
N ASN A 465 -114.95 -89.69 -79.54
CA ASN A 465 -116.40 -89.90 -79.54
C ASN A 465 -117.04 -89.46 -78.21
N ILE A 466 -117.49 -88.20 -78.15
CA ILE A 466 -118.12 -87.59 -76.96
C ILE A 466 -119.29 -88.42 -76.43
N ASP A 467 -120.15 -88.97 -77.29
CA ASP A 467 -121.30 -89.79 -76.85
C ASP A 467 -120.88 -91.12 -76.20
N LYS A 468 -119.71 -91.65 -76.58
CA LYS A 468 -119.15 -92.87 -76.00
C LYS A 468 -118.43 -92.59 -74.68
N LEU A 469 -117.80 -91.41 -74.56
CA LEU A 469 -117.30 -90.87 -73.30
C LEU A 469 -118.44 -90.60 -72.33
N ALA A 470 -119.57 -90.03 -72.80
CA ALA A 470 -120.75 -89.79 -71.99
C ALA A 470 -121.34 -91.09 -71.41
N ALA A 471 -121.47 -92.15 -72.22
CA ALA A 471 -121.93 -93.46 -71.73
C ALA A 471 -121.00 -94.05 -70.66
N VAL A 472 -119.68 -93.99 -70.85
CA VAL A 472 -118.69 -94.48 -69.87
C VAL A 472 -118.66 -93.61 -68.59
N LEU A 473 -118.91 -92.31 -68.71
CA LEU A 473 -119.04 -91.40 -67.57
C LEU A 473 -120.37 -91.55 -66.83
N GLU A 474 -121.46 -91.99 -67.48
CA GLU A 474 -122.68 -92.40 -66.77
C GLU A 474 -122.52 -93.76 -66.07
N GLU A 475 -121.87 -94.74 -66.72
CA GLU A 475 -121.64 -96.08 -66.14
C GLU A 475 -120.66 -96.06 -64.95
N ASN A 476 -119.70 -95.13 -64.94
CA ASN A 476 -118.77 -94.90 -63.82
C ASN A 476 -119.19 -93.71 -62.93
N ARG A 477 -120.40 -93.18 -63.08
CA ARG A 477 -120.85 -91.94 -62.42
C ARG A 477 -120.80 -92.01 -60.90
N ASP A 478 -121.30 -93.10 -60.33
CA ASP A 478 -121.36 -93.26 -58.87
C ASP A 478 -119.95 -93.48 -58.28
N LEU A 479 -119.06 -94.18 -59.00
CA LEU A 479 -117.65 -94.34 -58.62
C LEU A 479 -116.90 -93.00 -58.64
N LEU A 480 -117.12 -92.16 -59.66
CA LEU A 480 -116.56 -90.82 -59.73
C LEU A 480 -117.13 -89.89 -58.64
N ILE A 481 -118.41 -90.05 -58.29
CA ILE A 481 -119.07 -89.31 -57.20
C ILE A 481 -118.53 -89.72 -55.83
N ASP A 482 -118.18 -90.99 -55.61
CA ASP A 482 -117.57 -91.43 -54.35
C ASP A 482 -116.08 -91.04 -54.28
N MET A 483 -115.31 -91.21 -55.37
CA MET A 483 -113.92 -90.72 -55.43
C MET A 483 -113.81 -89.20 -55.21
N THR A 484 -114.73 -88.40 -55.73
CA THR A 484 -114.73 -86.94 -55.52
C THR A 484 -115.27 -86.50 -54.15
N LYS A 485 -115.90 -87.39 -53.36
CA LYS A 485 -116.13 -87.16 -51.92
C LYS A 485 -114.87 -87.45 -51.12
N ASP A 486 -114.20 -88.57 -51.41
CA ASP A 486 -112.95 -88.95 -50.73
C ASP A 486 -111.85 -87.91 -50.99
N GLU A 487 -111.71 -87.40 -52.23
CA GLU A 487 -110.82 -86.26 -52.56
C GLU A 487 -111.25 -84.93 -51.88
N ALA A 488 -112.52 -84.78 -51.46
CA ALA A 488 -113.00 -83.58 -50.77
C ALA A 488 -112.83 -83.64 -49.24
N GLU A 489 -112.82 -84.83 -48.64
CA GLU A 489 -112.52 -85.01 -47.21
C GLU A 489 -111.01 -85.13 -46.92
N THR A 490 -110.17 -85.32 -47.95
CA THR A 490 -108.70 -85.44 -47.83
C THR A 490 -107.92 -84.37 -48.62
N VAL A 491 -107.71 -83.20 -47.99
CA VAL A 491 -107.13 -81.99 -48.60
C VAL A 491 -105.77 -82.22 -49.29
N ASP A 492 -104.92 -83.11 -48.77
CA ASP A 492 -103.56 -83.36 -49.31
C ASP A 492 -103.51 -84.28 -50.55
N THR A 493 -104.65 -84.82 -51.01
CA THR A 493 -104.69 -85.80 -52.13
C THR A 493 -105.46 -85.33 -53.38
N GLY A 494 -105.95 -84.09 -53.41
CA GLY A 494 -106.71 -83.48 -54.53
C GLY A 494 -105.94 -83.22 -55.83
N ALA A 495 -104.95 -84.04 -56.15
CA ALA A 495 -104.14 -83.99 -57.38
C ALA A 495 -104.01 -85.37 -58.08
N PHE A 496 -104.72 -86.41 -57.62
CA PHE A 496 -104.64 -87.74 -58.24
C PHE A 496 -105.36 -87.80 -59.59
N LEU A 497 -106.63 -87.40 -59.65
CA LEU A 497 -107.41 -87.42 -60.91
C LEU A 497 -106.80 -86.55 -62.05
N PRO A 498 -106.33 -85.31 -61.80
CA PRO A 498 -105.62 -84.53 -62.83
C PRO A 498 -104.32 -85.17 -63.31
N ARG A 499 -103.65 -85.96 -62.47
CA ARG A 499 -102.36 -86.59 -62.79
C ARG A 499 -102.53 -87.88 -63.58
N ALA A 500 -103.52 -88.71 -63.26
CA ALA A 500 -103.88 -89.85 -64.11
C ALA A 500 -104.32 -89.41 -65.52
N LEU A 501 -104.99 -88.26 -65.65
CA LEU A 501 -105.29 -87.63 -66.93
C LEU A 501 -104.05 -87.07 -67.63
N TYR A 502 -103.11 -86.49 -66.89
CA TYR A 502 -101.84 -86.00 -67.44
C TYR A 502 -100.95 -87.14 -67.96
N ASP A 503 -100.84 -88.24 -67.22
CA ASP A 503 -100.02 -89.39 -67.58
C ASP A 503 -100.59 -90.10 -68.84
N LEU A 504 -101.92 -90.21 -68.96
CA LEU A 504 -102.60 -90.68 -70.18
C LEU A 504 -102.43 -89.75 -71.40
N ILE A 505 -102.19 -88.45 -71.18
CA ILE A 505 -101.86 -87.51 -72.26
C ILE A 505 -100.37 -87.64 -72.63
N ALA A 506 -99.49 -87.80 -71.64
CA ALA A 506 -98.06 -87.98 -71.84
C ALA A 506 -97.73 -89.27 -72.64
N GLU A 507 -98.36 -90.40 -72.32
CA GLU A 507 -98.21 -91.66 -73.09
C GLU A 507 -98.67 -91.53 -74.57
N VAL A 508 -99.55 -90.56 -74.87
CA VAL A 508 -100.03 -90.27 -76.24
C VAL A 508 -99.15 -89.24 -76.95
N ASP A 509 -98.61 -88.25 -76.24
CA ASP A 509 -97.74 -87.20 -76.80
C ASP A 509 -96.29 -87.69 -77.05
N GLU A 510 -95.74 -88.57 -76.20
CA GLU A 510 -94.38 -89.13 -76.40
C GLU A 510 -94.25 -89.92 -77.70
N ALA A 511 -95.33 -90.52 -78.20
CA ALA A 511 -95.32 -91.34 -79.40
C ALA A 511 -95.09 -90.57 -80.72
N ASN A 512 -95.03 -89.22 -80.70
CA ASN A 512 -95.38 -88.42 -81.88
C ASN A 512 -94.45 -87.23 -82.23
N ASN A 513 -93.29 -87.03 -81.57
CA ASN A 513 -92.53 -85.76 -81.72
C ASN A 513 -90.98 -85.80 -81.74
N GLU A 514 -90.33 -86.91 -82.13
CA GLU A 514 -88.86 -86.91 -82.36
C GLU A 514 -88.43 -86.17 -83.66
N ARG A 515 -88.53 -84.82 -83.72
CA ARG A 515 -87.73 -83.98 -84.66
C ARG A 515 -87.83 -82.46 -84.47
N THR A 516 -86.69 -81.78 -84.69
CA THR A 516 -86.50 -80.33 -85.03
C THR A 516 -86.91 -79.26 -83.99
N VAL A 517 -86.23 -78.09 -83.86
CA VAL A 517 -84.82 -77.69 -84.07
C VAL A 517 -84.56 -76.32 -83.36
N GLN A 518 -83.28 -76.00 -83.12
CA GLN A 518 -82.64 -74.79 -82.56
C GLN A 518 -83.32 -73.39 -82.72
N ALA A 519 -83.18 -72.51 -81.71
CA ALA A 519 -82.40 -71.24 -81.75
C ALA A 519 -82.66 -70.28 -80.54
N ASP A 520 -81.58 -69.80 -79.91
CA ASP A 520 -81.22 -68.47 -79.31
C ASP A 520 -82.26 -67.66 -78.43
N ASP A 521 -81.90 -66.85 -77.42
CA ASP A 521 -80.59 -66.36 -76.90
C ASP A 521 -80.63 -65.86 -75.42
N GLU A 522 -79.45 -65.45 -74.90
CA GLU A 522 -79.13 -64.34 -73.97
C GLU A 522 -78.91 -64.49 -72.42
N GLN A 523 -77.75 -63.93 -72.00
CA GLN A 523 -77.33 -63.30 -70.71
C GLN A 523 -76.67 -64.07 -69.53
N HIS A 524 -75.45 -63.62 -69.17
CA HIS A 524 -74.67 -63.68 -67.90
C HIS A 524 -73.57 -62.57 -68.01
N GLU A 525 -73.35 -61.67 -67.03
CA GLU A 525 -72.27 -61.65 -65.98
C GLU A 525 -70.81 -61.49 -66.52
N GLU A 526 -69.83 -60.77 -65.93
CA GLU A 526 -69.62 -60.19 -64.57
C GLU A 526 -68.51 -59.07 -64.59
N GLU A 527 -68.40 -58.24 -63.53
CA GLU A 527 -67.23 -57.53 -62.86
C GLU A 527 -65.93 -57.05 -63.62
N GLU A 528 -65.02 -56.15 -63.16
CA GLU A 528 -64.78 -55.37 -61.91
C GLU A 528 -63.84 -54.11 -62.11
N HIS A 529 -63.73 -53.25 -61.07
CA HIS A 529 -62.58 -52.42 -60.58
C HIS A 529 -62.13 -51.04 -61.18
N ASP A 530 -61.89 -50.08 -60.26
CA ASP A 530 -61.25 -48.73 -60.34
C ASP A 530 -59.70 -48.78 -60.33
N ALA A 531 -58.86 -47.73 -60.41
CA ALA A 531 -58.84 -46.40 -61.05
C ALA A 531 -57.41 -45.82 -60.88
N SER A 532 -56.93 -44.94 -61.77
CA SER A 532 -55.54 -44.41 -61.76
C SER A 532 -55.43 -42.93 -61.36
N GLY A 533 -54.24 -42.50 -60.92
CA GLY A 533 -53.93 -41.10 -60.54
C GLY A 533 -52.76 -40.47 -61.31
N GLU A 534 -52.40 -39.25 -60.87
CA GLU A 534 -51.17 -38.47 -61.09
C GLU A 534 -50.67 -38.18 -62.52
N ASP A 535 -50.36 -36.90 -62.80
CA ASP A 535 -49.10 -36.50 -63.43
C ASP A 535 -48.77 -35.00 -63.15
N GLU A 536 -47.50 -34.61 -63.32
CA GLU A 536 -46.94 -33.26 -63.05
C GLU A 536 -46.15 -32.71 -64.27
N PHE A 537 -45.66 -31.46 -64.20
CA PHE A 537 -44.74 -30.81 -65.16
C PHE A 537 -45.41 -30.36 -66.50
N THR A 538 -45.01 -29.32 -67.22
CA THR A 538 -43.70 -28.62 -67.38
C THR A 538 -43.80 -27.08 -67.40
N ASP A 539 -42.66 -26.39 -67.46
CA ASP A 539 -42.49 -24.96 -67.15
C ASP A 539 -42.20 -24.01 -68.34
N VAL A 540 -42.40 -22.70 -68.11
CA VAL A 540 -41.65 -21.54 -68.65
C VAL A 540 -41.81 -21.05 -70.13
N GLN A 541 -42.48 -19.89 -70.25
CA GLN A 541 -42.19 -18.69 -71.08
C GLN A 541 -42.28 -18.70 -72.63
N LYS A 542 -43.27 -17.95 -73.12
CA LYS A 542 -43.01 -16.69 -73.87
C LYS A 542 -43.84 -15.55 -73.26
N ALA A 543 -43.27 -14.35 -73.14
CA ALA A 543 -43.89 -13.26 -72.38
C ALA A 543 -45.18 -12.73 -73.04
N SER A 544 -46.29 -12.83 -72.29
CA SER A 544 -47.65 -12.43 -72.66
C SER A 544 -48.02 -11.08 -72.00
N PRO A 545 -48.99 -10.30 -72.54
CA PRO A 545 -49.49 -9.06 -71.94
C PRO A 545 -49.90 -9.11 -70.45
N GLU A 546 -50.06 -10.30 -69.87
CA GLU A 546 -50.30 -10.51 -68.43
C GLU A 546 -49.24 -9.85 -67.54
N GLN A 547 -47.98 -9.76 -67.96
CA GLN A 547 -46.94 -9.05 -67.16
C GLN A 547 -47.15 -7.52 -67.08
N ILE A 548 -47.95 -6.94 -67.98
CA ILE A 548 -48.44 -5.56 -67.87
C ILE A 548 -49.63 -5.54 -66.90
N ALA A 549 -50.52 -6.54 -66.98
CA ALA A 549 -51.62 -6.72 -66.04
C ALA A 549 -51.13 -6.89 -64.58
N ASP A 550 -50.04 -7.59 -64.31
CA ASP A 550 -49.48 -7.77 -62.95
C ASP A 550 -49.01 -6.46 -62.29
N LYS A 551 -48.71 -5.43 -63.08
CA LYS A 551 -48.40 -4.09 -62.55
C LYS A 551 -49.64 -3.21 -62.38
N LEU A 552 -50.78 -3.54 -63.01
CA LEU A 552 -52.05 -2.86 -62.72
C LEU A 552 -52.42 -2.96 -61.23
N PRO A 553 -52.48 -4.12 -60.55
CA PRO A 553 -52.76 -4.23 -59.11
C PRO A 553 -51.86 -3.41 -58.18
N LYS A 554 -50.71 -2.90 -58.63
CA LYS A 554 -49.88 -1.94 -57.87
C LYS A 554 -50.31 -0.50 -58.15
N VAL A 555 -50.52 -0.13 -59.42
CA VAL A 555 -51.04 1.19 -59.81
C VAL A 555 -52.47 1.42 -59.30
N TRP A 556 -53.35 0.43 -59.45
CA TRP A 556 -54.73 0.42 -58.95
C TRP A 556 -54.76 0.48 -57.43
N ARG A 557 -53.84 -0.19 -56.72
CA ARG A 557 -53.72 -0.08 -55.26
C ARG A 557 -53.29 1.32 -54.83
N VAL A 558 -52.34 1.95 -55.51
CA VAL A 558 -51.94 3.34 -55.24
C VAL A 558 -53.06 4.33 -55.57
N LEU A 559 -53.82 4.15 -56.66
CA LEU A 559 -55.02 4.97 -56.92
C LEU A 559 -56.10 4.77 -55.86
N ILE A 560 -56.41 3.52 -55.49
CA ILE A 560 -57.38 3.20 -54.43
C ILE A 560 -56.92 3.77 -53.09
N GLU A 561 -55.63 3.74 -52.78
CA GLU A 561 -55.06 4.29 -51.56
C GLU A 561 -55.15 5.82 -51.55
N LEU A 562 -54.81 6.51 -52.65
CA LEU A 562 -54.99 7.96 -52.80
C LEU A 562 -56.47 8.39 -52.71
N VAL A 563 -57.39 7.68 -53.38
CA VAL A 563 -58.83 7.94 -53.30
C VAL A 563 -59.35 7.70 -51.87
N ASN A 564 -58.91 6.63 -51.19
CA ASN A 564 -59.25 6.39 -49.78
C ASN A 564 -58.67 7.44 -48.81
N HIS A 565 -57.64 8.19 -49.20
CA HIS A 565 -57.18 9.36 -48.42
C HIS A 565 -57.99 10.61 -48.74
N GLN A 566 -58.53 10.74 -49.96
CA GLN A 566 -59.31 11.89 -50.41
C GLN A 566 -60.76 11.87 -49.87
N GLU A 567 -61.39 10.71 -49.77
CA GLU A 567 -62.74 10.55 -49.20
C GLU A 567 -62.77 10.68 -47.65
N ARG A 568 -61.66 10.39 -46.98
CA ARG A 568 -61.58 10.32 -45.50
C ARG A 568 -61.39 11.67 -44.80
N ALA A 569 -61.53 12.77 -45.54
CA ALA A 569 -61.28 14.13 -45.08
C ALA A 569 -62.54 14.91 -44.63
N GLN A 570 -63.71 14.27 -44.53
CA GLN A 570 -64.87 14.85 -43.84
C GLN A 570 -64.92 14.44 -42.37
N PRO A 571 -65.00 15.40 -41.41
CA PRO A 571 -65.29 15.08 -40.02
C PRO A 571 -66.78 14.72 -39.89
N VAL A 572 -67.08 13.46 -39.58
CA VAL A 572 -68.44 13.02 -39.26
C VAL A 572 -68.87 13.71 -37.96
N PRO A 573 -70.00 14.47 -37.93
CA PRO A 573 -70.46 15.10 -36.71
C PRO A 573 -70.88 14.05 -35.68
N PHE A 574 -70.35 14.14 -34.47
CA PHE A 574 -70.85 13.38 -33.33
C PHE A 574 -72.19 13.99 -32.90
N VAL A 575 -73.30 13.41 -33.36
CA VAL A 575 -74.65 13.83 -32.97
C VAL A 575 -74.97 13.23 -31.61
N GLU A 576 -74.77 14.04 -30.57
CA GLU A 576 -75.08 13.71 -29.17
C GLU A 576 -76.60 13.75 -28.93
N GLY A 577 -77.32 12.78 -29.50
CA GLY A 577 -78.79 12.70 -29.43
C GLY A 577 -79.31 11.33 -29.88
N GLY A 578 -79.77 10.51 -28.92
CA GLY A 578 -80.12 9.09 -29.12
C GLY A 578 -81.45 8.80 -29.82
N GLU A 579 -81.85 9.58 -30.82
CA GLU A 579 -83.14 9.45 -31.52
C GLU A 579 -82.96 9.03 -32.99
N SER A 580 -82.26 7.92 -33.21
CA SER A 580 -82.28 7.17 -34.46
C SER A 580 -82.00 5.69 -34.21
N GLU A 581 -82.55 4.83 -35.08
CA GLU A 581 -82.49 3.37 -34.97
C GLU A 581 -83.20 2.71 -33.77
N GLU A 582 -84.42 3.16 -33.43
CA GLU A 582 -85.38 2.20 -32.87
C GLU A 582 -85.62 1.08 -33.90
N CYS A 583 -85.23 -0.14 -33.54
CA CYS A 583 -85.54 -1.36 -34.29
C CYS A 583 -87.03 -1.72 -34.29
N LEU A 584 -87.89 -0.89 -33.69
CA LEU A 584 -89.32 -1.07 -33.60
C LEU A 584 -90.03 -0.51 -34.85
N MET A 585 -91.17 -1.13 -35.19
CA MET A 585 -92.23 -0.55 -36.00
C MET A 585 -93.53 -0.62 -35.21
N SER A 586 -94.25 0.50 -35.17
CA SER A 586 -95.67 0.50 -34.78
C SER A 586 -96.51 -0.11 -35.89
N VAL A 587 -97.22 -1.19 -35.58
CA VAL A 587 -98.19 -1.83 -36.47
C VAL A 587 -99.58 -1.65 -35.89
N GLN A 588 -100.47 -1.02 -36.66
CA GLN A 588 -101.87 -0.85 -36.27
C GLN A 588 -102.59 -2.20 -36.32
N THR A 589 -102.99 -2.71 -35.16
CA THR A 589 -103.87 -3.89 -35.06
C THR A 589 -105.31 -3.45 -34.77
N ARG A 590 -106.28 -4.37 -34.91
CA ARG A 590 -107.70 -4.10 -34.65
C ARG A 590 -108.00 -3.59 -33.22
N ASN A 591 -107.05 -3.78 -32.29
CA ASN A 591 -107.16 -3.37 -30.89
C ASN A 591 -106.15 -2.24 -30.54
N GLY A 592 -105.61 -1.54 -31.54
CA GLY A 592 -104.65 -0.43 -31.36
C GLY A 592 -103.25 -0.69 -31.92
N PRO A 593 -102.35 0.33 -31.91
CA PRO A 593 -100.96 0.17 -32.30
C PRO A 593 -100.22 -0.76 -31.34
N LYS A 594 -99.44 -1.71 -31.88
CA LYS A 594 -98.44 -2.47 -31.13
C LYS A 594 -97.07 -2.24 -31.74
N THR A 595 -96.07 -1.97 -30.93
CA THR A 595 -94.67 -1.94 -31.34
C THR A 595 -94.15 -3.37 -31.49
N VAL A 596 -93.62 -3.68 -32.67
CA VAL A 596 -93.07 -4.99 -33.04
C VAL A 596 -91.66 -4.78 -33.60
N VAL A 597 -90.72 -5.66 -33.26
CA VAL A 597 -89.35 -5.58 -33.77
C VAL A 597 -89.34 -5.81 -35.28
N SER A 598 -88.86 -4.82 -36.03
CA SER A 598 -88.68 -4.88 -37.47
C SER A 598 -87.43 -5.70 -37.79
N VAL A 599 -87.63 -6.94 -38.25
CA VAL A 599 -86.54 -7.88 -38.59
C VAL A 599 -85.59 -7.27 -39.63
N SER A 600 -86.11 -6.55 -40.63
CA SER A 600 -85.32 -5.89 -41.67
C SER A 600 -84.47 -4.73 -41.13
N LYS A 601 -85.02 -3.82 -40.30
CA LYS A 601 -84.22 -2.78 -39.62
C LYS A 601 -83.13 -3.39 -38.73
N THR A 602 -83.48 -4.41 -37.96
CA THR A 602 -82.56 -5.10 -37.03
C THR A 602 -81.43 -5.79 -37.79
N TYR A 603 -81.73 -6.40 -38.94
CA TYR A 603 -80.74 -7.02 -39.82
C TYR A 603 -79.77 -6.00 -40.44
N ILE A 604 -80.26 -4.82 -40.85
CA ILE A 604 -79.42 -3.73 -41.36
C ILE A 604 -78.47 -3.23 -40.25
N LYS A 605 -79.00 -2.86 -39.08
CA LYS A 605 -78.20 -2.42 -37.92
C LYS A 605 -77.16 -3.48 -37.52
N LEU A 606 -77.52 -4.76 -37.52
CA LEU A 606 -76.60 -5.87 -37.23
C LEU A 606 -75.50 -6.00 -38.30
N LYS A 607 -75.84 -5.88 -39.59
CA LYS A 607 -74.87 -5.90 -40.69
C LYS A 607 -73.87 -4.75 -40.55
N ASP A 608 -74.33 -3.55 -40.23
CA ASP A 608 -73.48 -2.37 -40.17
C ASP A 608 -72.60 -2.38 -38.91
N LEU A 609 -73.11 -2.83 -37.75
CA LEU A 609 -72.31 -3.16 -36.56
C LEU A 609 -71.27 -4.27 -36.83
N ILE A 610 -71.56 -5.24 -37.72
CA ILE A 610 -70.59 -6.26 -38.14
C ILE A 610 -69.50 -5.65 -39.04
N LEU A 611 -69.82 -4.66 -39.87
CA LEU A 611 -68.84 -3.94 -40.69
C LEU A 611 -67.96 -3.03 -39.84
N GLU A 612 -68.53 -2.32 -38.85
CA GLU A 612 -67.80 -1.54 -37.86
C GLU A 612 -66.89 -2.42 -37.00
N LYS A 613 -67.40 -3.53 -36.46
CA LYS A 613 -66.58 -4.53 -35.74
C LYS A 613 -65.43 -5.06 -36.61
N LYS A 614 -65.60 -5.14 -37.93
CA LYS A 614 -64.54 -5.52 -38.89
C LYS A 614 -63.55 -4.39 -39.17
N SER A 615 -63.96 -3.11 -39.21
CA SER A 615 -63.04 -1.98 -39.36
C SER A 615 -62.23 -1.75 -38.07
N LEU A 616 -62.89 -1.71 -36.92
CA LEU A 616 -62.25 -1.61 -35.60
C LEU A 616 -61.26 -2.75 -35.38
N LYS A 617 -61.59 -4.00 -35.71
CA LYS A 617 -60.64 -5.13 -35.61
C LYS A 617 -59.41 -4.97 -36.52
N LYS A 618 -59.53 -4.34 -37.70
CA LYS A 618 -58.37 -3.99 -38.55
C LYS A 618 -57.53 -2.90 -37.91
N GLU A 619 -58.16 -1.86 -37.34
CA GLU A 619 -57.50 -0.75 -36.64
C GLU A 619 -56.73 -1.24 -35.40
N THR A 620 -57.37 -2.05 -34.55
CA THR A 620 -56.73 -2.69 -33.38
C THR A 620 -55.54 -3.57 -33.80
N ASN A 621 -55.65 -4.30 -34.91
CA ASN A 621 -54.53 -5.09 -35.43
C ASN A 621 -53.38 -4.20 -35.94
N ARG A 622 -53.68 -3.10 -36.64
CA ARG A 622 -52.68 -2.10 -37.08
C ARG A 622 -51.95 -1.48 -35.89
N LEU A 623 -52.71 -1.08 -34.86
CA LEU A 623 -52.16 -0.54 -33.61
C LEU A 623 -51.29 -1.55 -32.89
N ARG A 624 -51.69 -2.84 -32.80
CA ARG A 624 -50.85 -3.89 -32.21
C ARG A 624 -49.52 -4.05 -32.94
N THR A 625 -49.54 -4.13 -34.28
CA THR A 625 -48.31 -4.23 -35.09
C THR A 625 -47.40 -3.01 -34.92
N LEU A 626 -47.97 -1.81 -34.80
CA LEU A 626 -47.21 -0.58 -34.54
C LEU A 626 -46.63 -0.57 -33.12
N ASN A 627 -47.40 -0.93 -32.10
CA ASN A 627 -46.91 -0.99 -30.71
C ASN A 627 -45.76 -1.99 -30.59
N SER A 628 -45.89 -3.19 -31.17
CA SER A 628 -44.81 -4.17 -31.20
C SER A 628 -43.62 -3.80 -32.08
N HIS A 629 -43.70 -2.76 -32.92
CA HIS A 629 -42.53 -2.14 -33.55
C HIS A 629 -41.89 -1.08 -32.64
N LEU A 630 -42.69 -0.31 -31.91
CA LEU A 630 -42.20 0.66 -30.91
C LEU A 630 -41.50 -0.04 -29.74
N GLU A 631 -42.07 -1.13 -29.21
CA GLU A 631 -41.46 -2.04 -28.21
C GLU A 631 -40.05 -2.45 -28.66
N ARG A 632 -39.94 -3.13 -29.80
CA ARG A 632 -38.64 -3.56 -30.37
C ARG A 632 -37.66 -2.40 -30.63
N ARG A 633 -38.15 -1.20 -30.95
CA ARG A 633 -37.29 -0.01 -31.09
C ARG A 633 -36.82 0.54 -29.74
N LEU A 634 -37.65 0.48 -28.72
CA LEU A 634 -37.32 0.86 -27.34
C LEU A 634 -36.28 -0.09 -26.76
N ASP A 635 -36.47 -1.41 -26.87
CA ASP A 635 -35.47 -2.43 -26.48
C ASP A 635 -34.11 -2.15 -27.16
N SER A 636 -34.17 -1.77 -28.45
CA SER A 636 -33.00 -1.46 -29.27
C SER A 636 -32.38 -0.09 -28.98
N GLN A 637 -33.05 0.78 -28.21
CA GLN A 637 -32.49 2.02 -27.68
C GLN A 637 -31.93 1.80 -26.26
N GLU A 638 -32.64 1.06 -25.41
CA GLU A 638 -32.19 0.67 -24.08
C GLU A 638 -30.87 -0.11 -24.13
N LYS A 639 -30.75 -1.11 -25.02
CA LYS A 639 -29.49 -1.87 -25.24
C LYS A 639 -28.33 -1.00 -25.73
N ARG A 640 -28.59 0.12 -26.41
CA ARG A 640 -27.56 1.09 -26.79
C ARG A 640 -27.20 2.03 -25.65
N LEU A 641 -28.17 2.44 -24.84
CA LEU A 641 -27.94 3.24 -23.64
C LEU A 641 -27.17 2.47 -22.57
N SER A 642 -27.42 1.17 -22.39
CA SER A 642 -26.64 0.31 -21.49
C SER A 642 -25.20 0.09 -21.98
N ALA A 643 -24.98 -0.06 -23.29
CA ALA A 643 -23.63 -0.09 -23.85
C ALA A 643 -22.89 1.24 -23.64
N VAL A 644 -23.52 2.38 -23.94
CA VAL A 644 -22.93 3.71 -23.74
C VAL A 644 -22.66 3.99 -22.26
N SER A 645 -23.55 3.62 -21.35
CA SER A 645 -23.33 3.81 -19.91
C SER A 645 -22.21 2.92 -19.37
N LEU A 646 -21.99 1.73 -19.94
CA LEU A 646 -20.84 0.88 -19.63
C LEU A 646 -19.51 1.50 -20.10
N GLU A 647 -19.45 2.09 -21.30
CA GLU A 647 -18.25 2.81 -21.77
C GLU A 647 -17.99 4.11 -21.00
N LEU A 648 -19.04 4.85 -20.62
CA LEU A 648 -18.93 5.98 -19.70
C LEU A 648 -18.40 5.54 -18.32
N THR A 649 -18.84 4.38 -17.82
CA THR A 649 -18.33 3.80 -16.58
C THR A 649 -16.86 3.40 -16.70
N LYS A 650 -16.45 2.74 -17.79
CA LYS A 650 -15.04 2.38 -18.06
C LYS A 650 -14.14 3.61 -18.16
N THR A 651 -14.55 4.63 -18.92
CA THR A 651 -13.79 5.87 -19.08
C THR A 651 -13.71 6.67 -17.78
N TRP A 652 -14.77 6.71 -16.97
CA TRP A 652 -14.73 7.28 -15.61
C TRP A 652 -13.71 6.58 -14.71
N HIS A 653 -13.65 5.24 -14.74
CA HIS A 653 -12.64 4.48 -13.99
C HIS A 653 -11.22 4.75 -14.49
N LEU A 654 -11.01 4.90 -15.80
CA LEU A 654 -9.71 5.25 -16.39
C LEU A 654 -9.28 6.67 -15.97
N VAL A 655 -10.15 7.66 -16.05
CA VAL A 655 -9.90 9.03 -15.56
C VAL A 655 -9.60 9.01 -14.06
N GLY A 656 -10.34 8.24 -13.27
CA GLY A 656 -10.08 8.03 -11.84
C GLY A 656 -8.72 7.35 -11.56
N LYS A 657 -8.21 6.50 -12.45
CA LYS A 657 -6.85 5.94 -12.36
C LYS A 657 -5.80 7.00 -12.69
N MET A 658 -5.98 7.75 -13.77
CA MET A 658 -5.08 8.83 -14.18
C MET A 658 -5.00 9.94 -13.11
N GLN A 659 -6.12 10.32 -12.48
CA GLN A 659 -6.12 11.29 -11.38
C GLN A 659 -5.30 10.81 -10.16
N ARG A 660 -5.39 9.51 -9.80
CA ARG A 660 -4.57 8.95 -8.71
C ARG A 660 -3.08 8.98 -9.09
N GLN A 661 -2.74 8.57 -10.31
CA GLN A 661 -1.36 8.62 -10.82
C GLN A 661 -0.81 10.05 -10.86
N HIS A 662 -1.60 11.04 -11.30
CA HIS A 662 -1.21 12.44 -11.31
C HIS A 662 -0.95 12.99 -9.90
N ARG A 663 -1.81 12.66 -8.91
CA ARG A 663 -1.57 13.01 -7.50
C ARG A 663 -0.28 12.37 -6.97
N GLN A 664 -0.05 11.09 -7.25
CA GLN A 664 1.16 10.37 -6.85
C GLN A 664 2.44 10.98 -7.46
N LEU A 665 2.43 11.27 -8.76
CA LEU A 665 3.52 11.95 -9.45
C LEU A 665 3.78 13.35 -8.87
N HIS A 666 2.73 14.11 -8.55
CA HIS A 666 2.91 15.43 -7.95
C HIS A 666 3.47 15.35 -6.51
N THR A 667 3.09 14.36 -5.71
CA THR A 667 3.73 14.12 -4.40
C THR A 667 5.20 13.73 -4.55
N GLN A 668 5.54 12.86 -5.50
CA GLN A 668 6.93 12.52 -5.82
C GLN A 668 7.72 13.75 -6.29
N GLU A 669 7.12 14.60 -7.12
CA GLU A 669 7.70 15.87 -7.56
C GLU A 669 7.97 16.82 -6.40
N GLN A 670 7.02 16.98 -5.46
CA GLN A 670 7.20 17.79 -4.24
C GLN A 670 8.37 17.27 -3.38
N ILE A 671 8.48 15.96 -3.20
CA ILE A 671 9.58 15.31 -2.48
C ILE A 671 10.93 15.57 -3.18
N LEU A 672 11.00 15.41 -4.50
CA LEU A 672 12.20 15.69 -5.28
C LEU A 672 12.59 17.19 -5.24
N ARG A 673 11.61 18.10 -5.33
CA ARG A 673 11.82 19.55 -5.16
C ARG A 673 12.36 19.88 -3.77
N TYR A 674 11.85 19.24 -2.71
CA TYR A 674 12.36 19.39 -1.34
C TYR A 674 13.79 18.88 -1.19
N HIS A 675 14.10 17.66 -1.65
CA HIS A 675 15.47 17.13 -1.61
C HIS A 675 16.45 17.98 -2.44
N LEU A 676 16.02 18.53 -3.58
CA LEU A 676 16.84 19.46 -4.36
C LEU A 676 17.08 20.77 -3.61
N GLN A 677 16.10 21.30 -2.89
CA GLN A 677 16.27 22.47 -2.03
C GLN A 677 17.24 22.18 -0.87
N GLN A 678 17.11 21.02 -0.22
CA GLN A 678 18.00 20.59 0.86
C GLN A 678 19.45 20.43 0.37
N LYS A 679 19.67 19.74 -0.75
CA LYS A 679 21.00 19.63 -1.38
C LYS A 679 21.58 21.00 -1.78
N ARG A 680 20.74 21.94 -2.23
CA ARG A 680 21.17 23.32 -2.52
C ARG A 680 21.61 24.10 -1.27
N ARG A 681 20.92 23.93 -0.12
CA ARG A 681 21.33 24.54 1.16
C ARG A 681 22.68 24.00 1.61
N LEU A 682 22.84 22.67 1.65
CA LEU A 682 24.10 22.02 2.02
C LEU A 682 25.26 22.41 1.09
N LEU A 683 25.00 22.62 -0.21
CA LEU A 683 26.00 23.16 -1.15
C LEU A 683 26.29 24.66 -1.00
N SER A 684 25.45 25.44 -0.31
CA SER A 684 25.78 26.80 0.14
C SER A 684 26.58 26.76 1.44
N GLU A 685 26.14 25.96 2.42
CA GLU A 685 26.82 25.75 3.70
C GLU A 685 28.30 25.32 3.48
N LEU A 686 28.54 24.31 2.63
CA LEU A 686 29.90 23.89 2.25
C LEU A 686 30.70 24.97 1.50
N LYS A 687 30.06 25.90 0.78
CA LYS A 687 30.76 27.03 0.15
C LYS A 687 31.14 28.07 1.17
N GLU A 688 30.25 28.39 2.10
CA GLU A 688 30.51 29.31 3.21
C GLU A 688 31.65 28.77 4.10
N GLU A 689 31.70 27.46 4.35
CA GLU A 689 32.83 26.79 5.03
C GLU A 689 34.13 26.85 4.22
N LEU A 690 34.09 26.65 2.90
CA LEU A 690 35.28 26.75 2.04
C LEU A 690 35.77 28.20 1.91
N GLU A 691 34.87 29.18 1.85
CA GLU A 691 35.20 30.61 1.85
C GLU A 691 35.76 31.04 3.21
N TYR A 692 35.18 30.57 4.32
CA TYR A 692 35.74 30.76 5.66
C TYR A 692 37.16 30.16 5.79
N CYS A 693 37.36 28.94 5.30
CA CYS A 693 38.68 28.32 5.25
C CYS A 693 39.66 29.14 4.39
N ARG A 694 39.23 29.62 3.21
CA ARG A 694 40.04 30.45 2.32
C ARG A 694 40.43 31.79 2.97
N LEU A 695 39.50 32.43 3.68
CA LEU A 695 39.72 33.67 4.43
C LEU A 695 40.69 33.46 5.60
N LYS A 696 40.56 32.33 6.31
CA LYS A 696 41.51 31.92 7.36
C LYS A 696 42.92 31.69 6.79
N TRP A 697 43.03 31.09 5.60
CA TRP A 697 44.30 30.90 4.88
C TRP A 697 44.87 32.18 4.25
N SER A 698 44.07 33.20 3.90
CA SER A 698 44.60 34.52 3.53
C SER A 698 45.08 35.29 4.76
N ALA A 699 44.29 35.34 5.85
CA ALA A 699 44.70 35.99 7.09
C ALA A 699 45.94 35.34 7.73
N ALA A 700 46.13 34.02 7.58
CA ALA A 700 47.35 33.34 8.01
C ALA A 700 48.59 33.73 7.16
N ARG A 701 48.43 33.93 5.84
CA ARG A 701 49.51 34.41 4.96
C ARG A 701 49.80 35.89 5.15
N GLU A 702 48.77 36.70 5.36
CA GLU A 702 48.90 38.12 5.70
C GLU A 702 49.71 38.29 6.99
N LYS A 703 49.37 37.55 8.06
CA LYS A 703 50.18 37.49 9.29
C LYS A 703 51.59 36.94 9.10
N ASN A 704 51.80 36.02 8.15
CA ASN A 704 53.14 35.55 7.83
C ASN A 704 53.96 36.69 7.20
N ILE A 705 53.40 37.39 6.21
CA ILE A 705 54.01 38.58 5.57
C ILE A 705 54.27 39.69 6.61
N GLU A 706 53.32 39.98 7.50
CA GLU A 706 53.52 40.90 8.62
C GLU A 706 54.71 40.48 9.50
N SER A 707 54.84 39.18 9.80
CA SER A 707 55.93 38.66 10.62
C SER A 707 57.28 38.64 9.88
N GLU A 708 57.28 38.37 8.57
CA GLU A 708 58.45 38.48 7.71
C GLU A 708 58.93 39.93 7.63
N ASP A 709 58.02 40.90 7.49
CA ASP A 709 58.36 42.31 7.37
C ASP A 709 58.81 42.90 8.72
N GLN A 710 58.25 42.42 9.84
CA GLN A 710 58.82 42.63 11.17
C GLN A 710 60.24 42.05 11.28
N TRP A 711 60.49 40.83 10.79
CA TRP A 711 61.83 40.23 10.75
C TRP A 711 62.80 41.00 9.86
N LYS A 712 62.36 41.48 8.69
CA LYS A 712 63.15 42.33 7.77
C LYS A 712 63.47 43.66 8.43
N SER A 713 62.52 44.29 9.12
CA SER A 713 62.74 45.53 9.88
C SER A 713 63.71 45.32 11.04
N LEU A 714 63.56 44.26 11.83
CA LEU A 714 64.50 43.91 12.90
C LEU A 714 65.91 43.62 12.35
N LYS A 715 66.01 42.91 11.22
CA LYS A 715 67.30 42.64 10.55
C LYS A 715 67.93 43.93 10.01
N ALA A 716 67.12 44.87 9.50
CA ALA A 716 67.57 46.20 9.11
C ALA A 716 68.02 47.04 10.31
N ASP A 717 67.29 47.03 11.42
CA ASP A 717 67.66 47.71 12.67
C ASP A 717 68.94 47.13 13.28
N PHE A 718 69.10 45.81 13.31
CA PHE A 718 70.35 45.17 13.74
C PHE A 718 71.51 45.49 12.81
N ALA A 719 71.28 45.60 11.50
CA ALA A 719 72.30 46.04 10.54
C ALA A 719 72.62 47.55 10.66
N ALA A 720 71.64 48.39 11.00
CA ALA A 720 71.82 49.81 11.27
C ALA A 720 72.60 50.02 12.58
N ARG A 721 72.27 49.26 13.63
CA ARG A 721 73.05 49.20 14.88
C ARG A 721 74.47 48.73 14.59
N ARG A 722 74.68 47.58 13.92
CA ARG A 722 76.05 47.15 13.54
C ARG A 722 76.83 48.19 12.72
N LYS A 723 76.16 48.97 11.86
CA LYS A 723 76.80 50.10 11.14
C LYS A 723 77.14 51.26 12.08
N GLN A 724 76.24 51.64 12.97
CA GLN A 724 76.47 52.67 13.99
C GLN A 724 77.58 52.25 14.97
N ASP A 725 77.60 50.98 15.39
CA ASP A 725 78.65 50.37 16.19
C ASP A 725 79.97 50.35 15.42
N SER A 726 79.99 50.07 14.11
CA SER A 726 81.22 50.18 13.28
C SER A 726 81.68 51.62 13.01
N LEU A 727 80.80 52.61 13.16
CA LEU A 727 81.13 54.04 13.07
C LEU A 727 81.63 54.60 14.42
N ASN A 728 81.20 54.01 15.53
CA ASN A 728 81.61 54.39 16.89
C ASN A 728 82.85 53.61 17.37
N ASN A 729 82.93 52.31 17.07
CA ASN A 729 84.12 51.48 17.31
C ASN A 729 85.07 51.57 16.11
N SER A 730 85.91 52.60 16.10
CA SER A 730 87.09 52.66 15.24
C SER A 730 88.18 51.67 15.71
N GLY A 731 87.91 50.37 15.60
CA GLY A 731 88.91 49.30 15.56
C GLY A 731 89.27 48.58 16.87
N GLU A 732 88.48 47.57 17.24
CA GLU A 732 89.05 46.31 17.75
C GLU A 732 88.06 45.14 17.56
N SER A 733 88.51 43.91 17.82
CA SER A 733 87.77 42.63 17.72
C SER A 733 87.26 42.26 16.32
N GLY A 734 88.13 41.63 15.52
CA GLY A 734 87.70 40.84 14.37
C GLY A 734 87.27 39.43 14.77
N TYR A 735 86.09 39.00 14.35
CA TYR A 735 85.69 37.59 14.36
C TYR A 735 84.88 37.31 13.09
N SER A 736 85.45 36.53 12.17
CA SER A 736 84.75 36.10 10.95
C SER A 736 83.84 34.93 11.29
N ASP A 737 82.55 35.11 11.01
CA ASP A 737 81.53 34.05 11.00
C ASP A 737 81.35 33.62 9.54
N GLU A 738 82.05 32.56 9.12
CA GLU A 738 81.89 31.98 7.78
C GLU A 738 80.74 30.96 7.81
N GLN A 739 79.71 31.24 7.02
CA GLN A 739 78.49 30.42 6.95
C GLN A 739 78.77 29.00 6.45
N PRO A 740 78.12 27.96 7.00
CA PRO A 740 77.77 26.80 6.19
C PRO A 740 76.75 27.22 5.13
N SER A 741 76.98 26.83 3.88
CA SER A 741 76.06 27.03 2.76
C SER A 741 75.23 25.76 2.52
N ASP A 742 73.95 25.80 2.86
CA ASP A 742 72.97 24.80 2.44
C ASP A 742 71.93 25.47 1.53
N GLU A 743 72.04 25.25 0.22
CA GLU A 743 71.03 25.58 -0.79
C GLU A 743 70.40 24.27 -1.29
N GLU A 744 69.31 23.78 -0.65
CA GLU A 744 68.52 22.65 -1.19
C GLU A 744 67.09 22.56 -0.58
N GLU A 745 66.18 23.45 -1.00
CA GLU A 745 64.75 23.18 -1.34
C GLU A 745 64.03 24.43 -1.90
#